data_AF-A0A1C4VF07-F1
#
_entry.id   AF-A0A1C4VF07-F1
#
_cell.length_a   1.000
_cell.length_b   1.000
_cell.length_c   1.000
_cell.angle_alpha   90.00
_cell.angle_beta   90.00
_cell.angle_gamma   90.00
#
_symmetry.space_group_name_H-M   'P 1'
#
loop_
_entity.id
_entity.type
_entity.pdbx_description
1 polymer ?
#
loop_
_entity_poly.entity_id
_entity_poly.type
_entity_poly.pdbx_seq_one_letter_code
_entity_poly.pdbx_strand_id
1 'polypeptide(L)'
;MLVTGAGDSNGFHLYVARERNAFAWSTLATLSASALDMGPWMGEVCVTGSGRYAVAVFAPKMAANKPTLVRAGGLAAVVDIDTGKATTVATGLQLAYFNPACGPDDRALLTRAVGEDMQRTDLLTVDAAAHRVTRTRRIAAQFTTPAPAADGDYGIARGRLVKVGSTGALTEVARPAGPVSALRGTARSGVDLVAIAGEGAVAQRYQAGRLRTVAVGQKGHLQLMGQVGGHNALVGTAPTLARAWPELSVIRSDHRIRAVSAQGHLLAQQISTAQGEKAVREPLSPADRADAGRVRVSVQATASGRRSTATFDTERKAPRLDALPTRAAPAPTVGTLAVDPNIANPKCAVRRNDPKVQAQQPSADMVEWAVDRAVHGTLTTSRPANYLKSGLPSYSPQGLFPRRAVAGGGEVPAQIMLGILAQETNLSQASWHAVPGDLGNPLIADYYGNARGSIDVINYPSADCGYGVGQVTTGMSVGETVYTRNQQVAIAVDYAANVAAGLNILIEKWNQIYNEPQGRSTLNNNDPAWIENWFLAVWAYNSGYHPSSEAGSNNGRWGIGWLNNPANPSYDPARPGFLRDTYADAETPNEWPYPERIMGWIETPQLRGFPIATEAYAQPTYGPNSPDYESRFTKVLSLPGVYTFCSPSINSCTPNTGNPCPADSEACWWHGNVTFANCPGGECAKEKVTYGSSSAEPGVQRVYDRDCSVFTGNSDPDKDATRRTSVVYTTIDSSQYAMGCASDPNDGKFVLRAGFPAGSTNALYADIDLHQLGAGYQGHMWFSHVYPPVNGDPNPKHHLVGAWTPNLDLQPGERMRFDVVVHLPSHGGEHEDAEYVIRGGNDGSEYTCTLDQGTGLPGINGHDKWVYLGAYNLGRGSQVLLNNMGNSESDGTVDIAWDAMAFVPIYDRNGHNCKDPY
;
A
#
# COMPACT_ATOMS: atom_id res chain seq x y z
N MET A 1 -11.63 29.11 0.26
CA MET A 1 -10.72 28.06 -0.29
C MET A 1 -11.09 26.71 0.31
N LEU A 2 -10.77 25.58 -0.31
CA LEU A 2 -10.97 24.22 0.21
C LEU A 2 -9.65 23.46 0.11
N VAL A 3 -9.30 22.66 1.11
CA VAL A 3 -8.12 21.77 1.09
C VAL A 3 -8.55 20.35 1.42
N THR A 4 -8.03 19.36 0.70
CA THR A 4 -8.25 17.92 0.90
C THR A 4 -7.06 17.15 0.31
N GLY A 5 -6.96 15.84 0.50
CA GLY A 5 -5.92 15.05 -0.13
C GLY A 5 -6.37 13.69 -0.63
N ALA A 6 -5.54 13.10 -1.49
CA ALA A 6 -5.60 11.72 -1.96
C ALA A 6 -4.16 11.30 -2.31
N GLY A 7 -3.87 10.00 -2.30
CA GLY A 7 -2.51 9.53 -2.54
C GLY A 7 -2.42 8.59 -3.72
N ASP A 8 -1.21 8.55 -4.28
CA ASP A 8 -0.82 7.65 -5.34
C ASP A 8 0.62 7.16 -5.07
N SER A 9 1.32 6.58 -6.04
CA SER A 9 2.70 6.08 -5.86
C SER A 9 3.72 7.18 -5.60
N ASN A 10 3.50 8.41 -6.09
CA ASN A 10 4.42 9.54 -5.92
C ASN A 10 4.29 10.20 -4.55
N GLY A 11 3.16 10.03 -3.87
CA GLY A 11 2.96 10.55 -2.52
C GLY A 11 1.50 10.80 -2.17
N PHE A 12 1.30 11.33 -0.97
CA PHE A 12 0.04 11.90 -0.55
C PHE A 12 -0.04 13.36 -1.02
N HIS A 13 -0.94 13.65 -1.96
CA HIS A 13 -1.13 14.97 -2.53
C HIS A 13 -2.16 15.75 -1.74
N LEU A 14 -1.79 16.95 -1.29
CA LEU A 14 -2.73 17.94 -0.78
C LEU A 14 -3.18 18.80 -1.95
N TYR A 15 -4.48 18.85 -2.19
CA TYR A 15 -5.10 19.68 -3.22
C TYR A 15 -5.77 20.89 -2.60
N VAL A 16 -5.74 22.02 -3.32
CA VAL A 16 -6.43 23.26 -2.93
C VAL A 16 -7.34 23.76 -4.04
N ALA A 17 -8.57 24.12 -3.68
CA ALA A 17 -9.51 24.81 -4.56
C ALA A 17 -9.81 26.22 -4.05
N ARG A 18 -9.55 27.24 -4.86
CA ARG A 18 -9.64 28.65 -4.41
C ARG A 18 -10.85 29.36 -4.98
N GLU A 19 -11.68 29.88 -4.09
CA GLU A 19 -12.92 30.58 -4.46
C GLU A 19 -12.69 31.80 -5.35
N ARG A 20 -11.65 32.60 -5.07
CA ARG A 20 -11.24 33.73 -5.93
C ARG A 20 -10.97 33.34 -7.39
N ASN A 21 -10.73 32.06 -7.64
CA ASN A 21 -10.48 31.47 -8.95
C ASN A 21 -11.63 30.53 -9.36
N ALA A 22 -12.86 30.80 -8.92
CA ALA A 22 -14.03 29.97 -9.17
C ALA A 22 -13.84 28.49 -8.77
N PHE A 23 -13.09 28.23 -7.69
CA PHE A 23 -12.73 26.89 -7.22
C PHE A 23 -11.94 26.05 -8.23
N ALA A 24 -11.09 26.68 -9.05
CA ALA A 24 -10.05 25.95 -9.78
C ALA A 24 -9.16 25.16 -8.79
N TRP A 25 -8.96 23.87 -9.11
CA TRP A 25 -8.15 22.93 -8.33
C TRP A 25 -6.67 22.97 -8.75
N SER A 26 -5.79 22.80 -7.78
CA SER A 26 -4.33 22.71 -7.97
C SER A 26 -3.70 21.91 -6.84
N THR A 27 -2.58 21.22 -7.10
CA THR A 27 -1.78 20.58 -6.04
C THR A 27 -1.11 21.66 -5.21
N LEU A 28 -1.35 21.64 -3.90
CA LEU A 28 -0.72 22.50 -2.91
C LEU A 28 0.67 21.98 -2.55
N ALA A 29 0.78 20.68 -2.24
CA ALA A 29 2.02 20.01 -1.92
C ALA A 29 1.88 18.50 -2.13
N THR A 30 2.98 17.82 -2.41
CA THR A 30 3.05 16.35 -2.40
C THR A 30 3.93 15.90 -1.24
N LEU A 31 3.41 15.00 -0.40
CA LEU A 31 4.10 14.48 0.78
C LEU A 31 4.43 13.01 0.56
N SER A 32 5.70 12.65 0.62
CA SER A 32 6.15 11.26 0.48
C SER A 32 7.21 10.94 1.51
N ALA A 33 7.70 9.71 1.50
CA ALA A 33 8.97 9.36 2.09
C ALA A 33 9.70 8.45 1.11
N SER A 34 10.82 8.90 0.54
CA SER A 34 11.67 7.99 -0.26
C SER A 34 12.15 6.80 0.56
N ALA A 35 12.09 6.93 1.89
CA ALA A 35 12.20 5.85 2.86
C ALA A 35 11.18 4.73 2.83
N LEU A 36 10.10 4.82 2.09
CA LEU A 36 9.05 3.83 2.21
C LEU A 36 8.57 3.51 0.80
N ASP A 37 9.32 2.66 0.09
CA ASP A 37 8.88 2.10 -1.19
C ASP A 37 7.91 0.94 -0.95
N MET A 38 6.65 1.30 -0.74
CA MET A 38 5.58 0.43 -0.24
C MET A 38 4.28 0.60 -1.05
N GLY A 39 4.39 1.11 -2.27
CA GLY A 39 3.26 1.39 -3.15
C GLY A 39 2.51 2.70 -2.81
N PRO A 40 1.21 2.81 -3.15
CA PRO A 40 0.48 4.07 -3.09
C PRO A 40 0.28 4.59 -1.67
N TRP A 41 0.16 5.91 -1.55
CA TRP A 41 0.02 6.63 -0.29
C TRP A 41 -1.43 6.90 0.11
N MET A 42 -1.67 7.14 1.40
CA MET A 42 -2.93 7.64 1.95
C MET A 42 -2.66 8.65 3.06
N GLY A 43 -3.68 9.41 3.45
CA GLY A 43 -3.57 10.31 4.59
C GLY A 43 -4.84 11.09 4.89
N GLU A 44 -4.79 11.77 6.03
CA GLU A 44 -5.82 12.71 6.50
C GLU A 44 -5.23 14.11 6.60
N VAL A 45 -6.05 15.13 6.34
CA VAL A 45 -5.64 16.53 6.37
C VAL A 45 -6.67 17.41 7.08
N CYS A 46 -6.20 18.38 7.86
CA CYS A 46 -7.03 19.44 8.42
C CYS A 46 -6.42 20.82 8.15
N VAL A 47 -7.24 21.87 8.19
CA VAL A 47 -6.82 23.27 8.01
C VAL A 47 -6.93 24.02 9.33
N THR A 48 -5.92 24.80 9.69
CA THR A 48 -5.91 25.65 10.89
C THR A 48 -6.93 26.78 10.80
N GLY A 49 -7.38 27.28 11.94
CA GLY A 49 -8.43 28.30 11.97
C GLY A 49 -8.02 29.62 11.32
N SER A 50 -6.73 29.94 11.23
CA SER A 50 -6.27 31.09 10.45
C SER A 50 -6.49 30.92 8.93
N GLY A 51 -6.67 29.69 8.46
CA GLY A 51 -6.65 29.34 7.04
C GLY A 51 -5.27 29.44 6.40
N ARG A 52 -4.18 29.52 7.18
CA ARG A 52 -2.82 29.63 6.64
C ARG A 52 -2.09 28.31 6.54
N TYR A 53 -2.42 27.32 7.38
CA TYR A 53 -1.71 26.06 7.40
C TYR A 53 -2.65 24.87 7.26
N ALA A 54 -2.20 23.86 6.53
CA ALA A 54 -2.76 22.53 6.55
C ALA A 54 -1.83 21.62 7.35
N VAL A 55 -2.39 20.71 8.14
CA VAL A 55 -1.64 19.66 8.83
C VAL A 55 -2.11 18.34 8.25
N ALA A 56 -1.16 17.48 7.88
CA ALA A 56 -1.44 16.17 7.30
C ALA A 56 -0.79 15.05 8.13
N VAL A 57 -1.47 13.92 8.22
CA VAL A 57 -0.90 12.64 8.68
C VAL A 57 -1.05 11.63 7.56
N PHE A 58 0.05 11.02 7.12
CA PHE A 58 0.09 10.20 5.91
C PHE A 58 1.03 9.00 6.07
N ALA A 59 0.80 7.95 5.27
CA ALA A 59 1.57 6.70 5.25
C ALA A 59 1.31 5.92 3.95
N PRO A 60 2.13 4.92 3.60
CA PRO A 60 1.78 3.96 2.55
C PRO A 60 0.47 3.22 2.88
N LYS A 61 -0.39 2.97 1.88
CA LYS A 61 -1.71 2.34 2.06
C LYS A 61 -1.61 0.97 2.76
N MET A 62 -0.55 0.19 2.49
CA MET A 62 -0.34 -1.11 3.13
C MET A 62 -0.19 -1.03 4.66
N ALA A 63 0.20 0.13 5.21
CA ALA A 63 0.28 0.34 6.65
C ALA A 63 -1.08 0.11 7.35
N ALA A 64 -2.19 0.32 6.64
CA ALA A 64 -3.54 0.10 7.15
C ALA A 64 -3.83 -1.38 7.46
N ASN A 65 -3.07 -2.33 6.88
CA ASN A 65 -3.24 -3.77 7.08
C ASN A 65 -2.40 -4.31 8.24
N LYS A 66 -1.45 -3.55 8.79
CA LYS A 66 -0.51 -4.07 9.80
C LYS A 66 -0.81 -3.45 11.16
N PRO A 67 -1.26 -4.23 12.18
CA PRO A 67 -1.61 -3.70 13.50
C PRO A 67 -0.54 -2.82 14.18
N THR A 68 0.74 -3.08 13.90
CA THR A 68 1.88 -2.27 14.36
C THR A 68 1.95 -0.91 13.66
N LEU A 69 1.72 -0.87 12.35
CA LEU A 69 1.77 0.36 11.54
C LEU A 69 0.47 1.18 11.66
N VAL A 70 -0.69 0.57 11.88
CA VAL A 70 -1.91 1.32 12.25
C VAL A 70 -1.69 2.13 13.53
N ARG A 71 -0.95 1.59 14.50
CA ARG A 71 -0.69 2.26 15.79
C ARG A 71 0.44 3.31 15.72
N ALA A 72 1.40 3.14 14.82
CA ALA A 72 2.64 3.93 14.84
C ALA A 72 3.33 4.13 13.47
N GLY A 73 2.62 3.96 12.35
CA GLY A 73 3.18 4.06 11.00
C GLY A 73 3.05 5.44 10.36
N GLY A 74 2.29 6.36 10.96
CA GLY A 74 2.01 7.67 10.38
C GLY A 74 3.16 8.67 10.47
N LEU A 75 3.35 9.44 9.40
CA LEU A 75 4.20 10.61 9.29
C LEU A 75 3.33 11.87 9.32
N ALA A 76 3.81 12.99 9.86
CA ALA A 76 3.08 14.24 9.84
C ALA A 76 3.88 15.42 9.29
N ALA A 77 3.19 16.26 8.54
CA ALA A 77 3.73 17.51 8.01
C ALA A 77 2.78 18.68 8.23
N VAL A 78 3.36 19.88 8.36
CA VAL A 78 2.66 21.16 8.28
C VAL A 78 2.96 21.78 6.92
N VAL A 79 1.92 22.20 6.21
CA VAL A 79 1.98 22.80 4.87
C VAL A 79 1.42 24.22 4.92
N ASP A 80 2.22 25.20 4.53
CA ASP A 80 1.74 26.57 4.31
C ASP A 80 0.85 26.62 3.07
N ILE A 81 -0.40 27.08 3.23
CA ILE A 81 -1.43 27.00 2.19
C ILE A 81 -1.18 28.02 1.07
N ASP A 82 -0.49 29.12 1.33
CA ASP A 82 -0.23 30.13 0.30
C ASP A 82 0.95 29.73 -0.59
N THR A 83 1.97 29.13 0.00
CA THR A 83 3.24 28.79 -0.67
C THR A 83 3.36 27.32 -1.05
N GLY A 84 2.60 26.42 -0.42
CA GLY A 84 2.77 24.97 -0.53
C GLY A 84 3.97 24.42 0.25
N LYS A 85 4.74 25.27 0.95
CA LYS A 85 5.93 24.82 1.68
C LYS A 85 5.53 23.87 2.81
N ALA A 86 6.03 22.64 2.73
CA ALA A 86 5.75 21.58 3.69
C ALA A 86 6.96 21.31 4.61
N THR A 87 6.70 20.90 5.85
CA THR A 87 7.73 20.59 6.86
C THR A 87 7.28 19.43 7.74
N THR A 88 8.10 18.38 7.84
CA THR A 88 7.85 17.25 8.74
C THR A 88 7.89 17.70 10.19
N VAL A 89 6.88 17.33 10.97
CA VAL A 89 6.76 17.71 12.39
C VAL A 89 6.79 16.52 13.33
N ALA A 90 6.38 15.33 12.89
CA ALA A 90 6.38 14.13 13.72
C ALA A 90 6.37 12.84 12.88
N THR A 91 6.79 11.74 13.50
CA THR A 91 6.69 10.38 12.97
C THR A 91 6.11 9.47 14.04
N GLY A 92 5.81 8.21 13.70
CA GLY A 92 5.35 7.25 14.69
C GLY A 92 3.92 7.53 15.16
N LEU A 93 3.06 8.07 14.31
CA LEU A 93 1.70 8.46 14.65
C LEU A 93 0.71 7.33 14.36
N GLN A 94 -0.43 7.33 15.05
CA GLN A 94 -1.50 6.39 14.73
C GLN A 94 -2.28 6.84 13.49
N LEU A 95 -2.70 5.88 12.68
CA LEU A 95 -3.51 6.07 11.48
C LEU A 95 -4.99 6.01 11.87
N ALA A 96 -5.51 7.10 12.43
CA ALA A 96 -6.90 7.22 12.89
C ALA A 96 -7.58 8.41 12.20
N TYR A 97 -8.89 8.32 11.95
CA TYR A 97 -9.65 9.30 11.16
C TYR A 97 -9.59 10.74 11.72
N PHE A 98 -9.36 10.89 13.03
CA PHE A 98 -9.30 12.19 13.71
C PHE A 98 -7.87 12.76 13.81
N ASN A 99 -6.87 12.10 13.22
CA ASN A 99 -5.47 12.48 13.31
C ASN A 99 -5.01 12.91 11.91
N PRO A 100 -4.85 14.22 11.62
CA PRO A 100 -4.64 15.33 12.56
C PRO A 100 -5.92 16.09 12.99
N ALA A 101 -5.82 16.86 14.09
CA ALA A 101 -6.89 17.75 14.54
C ALA A 101 -6.47 19.22 14.68
N CYS A 102 -7.01 20.08 13.82
CA CYS A 102 -6.69 21.51 13.77
C CYS A 102 -7.66 22.35 14.61
N GLY A 103 -7.14 23.41 15.24
CA GLY A 103 -7.87 24.30 16.14
C GLY A 103 -8.42 25.57 15.47
N PRO A 104 -9.08 26.44 16.27
CA PRO A 104 -9.55 27.75 15.83
C PRO A 104 -8.40 28.76 15.60
N ASP A 105 -7.19 28.43 16.03
CA ASP A 105 -5.94 29.16 15.81
C ASP A 105 -4.97 28.31 14.95
N ASP A 106 -3.67 28.61 14.98
CA ASP A 106 -2.61 27.85 14.28
C ASP A 106 -2.09 26.64 15.05
N ARG A 107 -2.80 26.19 16.10
CA ARG A 107 -2.45 24.96 16.81
C ARG A 107 -3.15 23.76 16.19
N ALA A 108 -2.43 22.64 16.15
CA ALA A 108 -2.99 21.34 15.86
C ALA A 108 -2.57 20.32 16.94
N LEU A 109 -3.35 19.26 17.08
CA LEU A 109 -3.06 18.14 17.95
C LEU A 109 -2.89 16.88 17.12
N LEU A 110 -1.83 16.13 17.42
CA LEU A 110 -1.55 14.81 16.84
C LEU A 110 -1.56 13.76 17.93
N THR A 111 -1.86 12.52 17.55
CA THR A 111 -1.91 11.39 18.49
C THR A 111 -1.01 10.25 18.06
N ARG A 112 -0.42 9.59 19.06
CA ARG A 112 0.34 8.35 18.93
C ARG A 112 -0.19 7.34 19.93
N ALA A 113 -0.50 6.13 19.46
CA ALA A 113 -0.84 5.02 20.32
C ALA A 113 0.43 4.48 21.01
N VAL A 114 0.36 4.30 22.33
CA VAL A 114 1.50 3.81 23.13
C VAL A 114 1.07 2.63 24.00
N GLY A 115 1.87 1.57 23.98
CA GLY A 115 1.59 0.33 24.68
C GLY A 115 0.73 -0.64 23.88
N GLU A 116 0.50 -1.83 24.44
CA GLU A 116 -0.43 -2.80 23.87
C GLU A 116 -1.83 -2.21 23.78
N ASP A 117 -2.55 -2.54 22.71
CA ASP A 117 -3.97 -2.21 22.52
C ASP A 117 -4.37 -0.74 22.76
N MET A 118 -3.45 0.20 22.53
CA MET A 118 -3.71 1.65 22.63
C MET A 118 -4.08 2.11 24.05
N GLN A 119 -3.62 1.42 25.09
CA GLN A 119 -3.91 1.75 26.50
C GLN A 119 -3.44 3.15 26.92
N ARG A 120 -2.41 3.70 26.24
CA ARG A 120 -1.92 5.07 26.48
C ARG A 120 -1.83 5.83 25.16
N THR A 121 -1.93 7.15 25.26
CA THR A 121 -1.83 8.04 24.11
C THR A 121 -0.79 9.12 24.37
N ASP A 122 0.14 9.33 23.45
CA ASP A 122 0.92 10.56 23.40
C ASP A 122 0.14 11.61 22.59
N LEU A 123 -0.17 12.74 23.22
CA LEU A 123 -0.80 13.90 22.60
C LEU A 123 0.28 14.95 22.29
N LEU A 124 0.56 15.14 21.01
CA LEU A 124 1.56 16.09 20.52
C LEU A 124 0.85 17.39 20.11
N THR A 125 1.29 18.51 20.67
CA THR A 125 0.83 19.85 20.27
C THR A 125 1.77 20.39 19.21
N VAL A 126 1.22 20.67 18.04
CA VAL A 126 1.91 21.30 16.92
C VAL A 126 1.55 22.78 16.91
N ASP A 127 2.58 23.62 16.85
CA ASP A 127 2.45 25.01 16.43
C ASP A 127 2.71 25.03 14.93
N ALA A 128 1.66 25.21 14.13
CA ALA A 128 1.75 25.18 12.68
C ALA A 128 2.54 26.37 12.15
N ALA A 129 2.39 27.55 12.78
CA ALA A 129 3.15 28.74 12.40
C ALA A 129 4.66 28.59 12.68
N ALA A 130 5.02 27.86 13.74
CA ALA A 130 6.40 27.53 14.05
C ALA A 130 6.90 26.23 13.38
N HIS A 131 6.05 25.53 12.61
CA HIS A 131 6.34 24.25 11.95
C HIS A 131 6.97 23.20 12.88
N ARG A 132 6.52 23.08 14.13
CA ARG A 132 7.13 22.15 15.09
C ARG A 132 6.17 21.67 16.18
N VAL A 133 6.50 20.52 16.74
CA VAL A 133 5.90 20.06 18.01
C VAL A 133 6.47 20.90 19.15
N THR A 134 5.59 21.56 19.90
CA THR A 134 5.94 22.40 21.05
C THR A 134 5.80 21.65 22.38
N ARG A 135 5.00 20.59 22.39
CA ARG A 135 4.74 19.80 23.61
C ARG A 135 4.29 18.39 23.28
N THR A 136 4.70 17.43 24.09
CA THR A 136 4.13 16.07 24.12
C THR A 136 3.62 15.78 25.52
N ARG A 137 2.39 15.28 25.63
CA ARG A 137 1.76 14.87 26.90
C ARG A 137 1.35 13.41 26.83
N ARG A 138 1.76 12.61 27.80
CA ARG A 138 1.34 11.22 27.95
C ARG A 138 0.00 11.18 28.68
N ILE A 139 -1.01 10.59 28.05
CA ILE A 139 -2.34 10.38 28.61
C ILE A 139 -2.48 8.88 28.94
N ALA A 140 -2.89 8.58 30.17
CA ALA A 140 -3.15 7.23 30.64
C ALA A 140 -4.55 6.75 30.24
N ALA A 141 -4.85 6.84 28.95
CA ALA A 141 -6.06 6.33 28.31
C ALA A 141 -5.89 6.27 26.79
N GLN A 142 -6.75 5.49 26.12
CA GLN A 142 -7.04 5.70 24.70
C GLN A 142 -7.79 7.05 24.57
N PHE A 143 -7.10 8.05 24.02
CA PHE A 143 -7.58 9.42 23.86
C PHE A 143 -7.84 9.70 22.38
N THR A 144 -9.07 10.04 22.05
CA THR A 144 -9.56 10.14 20.67
C THR A 144 -10.20 11.48 20.39
N THR A 145 -10.35 11.82 19.10
CA THR A 145 -10.99 13.07 18.64
C THR A 145 -10.47 14.30 19.38
N PRO A 146 -9.14 14.56 19.40
CA PRO A 146 -8.59 15.73 20.05
C PRO A 146 -9.13 17.02 19.41
N ALA A 147 -9.27 18.07 20.21
CA ALA A 147 -9.67 19.39 19.73
C ALA A 147 -8.93 20.49 20.51
N PRO A 148 -7.95 21.18 19.91
CA PRO A 148 -7.42 22.39 20.52
C PRO A 148 -8.48 23.50 20.48
N ALA A 149 -8.69 24.18 21.61
CA ALA A 149 -9.62 25.30 21.75
C ALA A 149 -8.95 26.47 22.45
N ALA A 150 -9.57 27.65 22.40
CA ALA A 150 -8.98 28.89 22.91
C ALA A 150 -8.63 28.84 24.41
N ASP A 151 -9.39 28.09 25.21
CA ASP A 151 -9.20 27.97 26.67
C ASP A 151 -8.51 26.67 27.11
N GLY A 152 -8.06 25.84 26.17
CA GLY A 152 -7.33 24.60 26.45
C GLY A 152 -7.60 23.52 25.40
N ASP A 153 -7.01 22.34 25.62
CA ASP A 153 -7.16 21.21 24.71
C ASP A 153 -8.20 20.24 25.25
N TYR A 154 -9.07 19.77 24.37
CA TYR A 154 -10.15 18.83 24.68
C TYR A 154 -9.97 17.54 23.88
N GLY A 155 -10.71 16.52 24.28
CA GLY A 155 -10.85 15.28 23.53
C GLY A 155 -11.78 14.32 24.24
N ILE A 156 -11.84 13.10 23.74
CA ILE A 156 -12.65 12.03 24.32
C ILE A 156 -11.75 11.00 24.98
N ALA A 157 -12.06 10.69 26.23
CA ALA A 157 -11.46 9.60 26.98
C ALA A 157 -12.50 9.01 27.92
N ARG A 158 -12.51 7.67 28.07
CA ARG A 158 -13.46 6.94 28.94
C ARG A 158 -14.93 7.33 28.68
N GLY A 159 -15.27 7.66 27.44
CA GLY A 159 -16.60 8.09 27.05
C GLY A 159 -17.05 9.44 27.59
N ARG A 160 -16.10 10.31 27.93
CA ARG A 160 -16.34 11.65 28.45
C ARG A 160 -15.65 12.68 27.58
N LEU A 161 -16.27 13.85 27.46
CA LEU A 161 -15.56 15.04 27.03
C LEU A 161 -14.64 15.45 28.18
N VAL A 162 -13.34 15.46 27.92
CA VAL A 162 -12.32 15.79 28.90
C VAL A 162 -11.50 16.98 28.45
N LYS A 163 -11.08 17.79 29.41
CA LYS A 163 -10.04 18.82 29.23
C LYS A 163 -8.69 18.23 29.62
N VAL A 164 -7.67 18.50 28.83
CA VAL A 164 -6.31 17.98 29.02
C VAL A 164 -5.45 19.01 29.75
N GLY A 165 -4.99 18.63 30.94
CA GLY A 165 -4.06 19.41 31.74
C GLY A 165 -2.65 19.47 31.16
N SER A 166 -1.81 20.29 31.77
CA SER A 166 -0.41 20.50 31.36
C SER A 166 0.41 19.19 31.36
N THR A 167 0.16 18.29 32.30
CA THR A 167 0.89 17.02 32.43
C THR A 167 0.26 15.86 31.64
N GLY A 168 -0.88 16.09 30.96
CA GLY A 168 -1.70 15.01 30.38
C GLY A 168 -2.79 14.47 31.32
N ALA A 169 -2.91 15.00 32.55
CA ALA A 169 -4.03 14.71 33.42
C ALA A 169 -5.37 15.11 32.79
N LEU A 170 -6.40 14.29 32.94
CA LEU A 170 -7.71 14.49 32.32
C LEU A 170 -8.73 15.00 33.36
N THR A 171 -9.52 16.00 32.98
CA THR A 171 -10.65 16.48 33.77
C THR A 171 -11.94 16.30 32.96
N GLU A 172 -12.88 15.49 33.45
CA GLU A 172 -14.22 15.37 32.85
C GLU A 172 -14.93 16.73 32.91
N VAL A 173 -15.44 17.18 31.75
CA VAL A 173 -16.18 18.44 31.64
C VAL A 173 -17.62 18.25 31.17
N ALA A 174 -17.89 17.16 30.43
CA ALA A 174 -19.24 16.81 30.00
C ALA A 174 -19.36 15.36 29.55
N ARG A 175 -20.60 14.90 29.38
CA ARG A 175 -20.98 13.58 28.86
C ARG A 175 -21.66 13.73 27.51
N PRO A 176 -21.01 13.36 26.39
CA PRO A 176 -21.64 13.31 25.08
C PRO A 176 -22.88 12.40 25.07
N ALA A 177 -23.79 12.63 24.12
CA ALA A 177 -24.97 11.79 23.94
C ALA A 177 -24.66 10.33 23.58
N GLY A 178 -23.43 10.08 23.12
CA GLY A 178 -22.94 8.75 22.76
C GLY A 178 -21.53 8.82 22.17
N PRO A 179 -21.16 7.83 21.34
CA PRO A 179 -19.87 7.76 20.66
C PRO A 179 -19.62 8.95 19.74
N VAL A 180 -18.45 9.57 19.84
CA VAL A 180 -18.16 10.83 19.13
C VAL A 180 -17.51 10.55 17.78
N SER A 181 -18.10 11.07 16.70
CA SER A 181 -17.55 10.99 15.33
C SER A 181 -16.74 12.22 14.93
N ALA A 182 -16.86 13.32 15.66
CA ALA A 182 -16.05 14.52 15.44
C ALA A 182 -16.09 15.45 16.65
N LEU A 183 -14.99 16.16 16.91
CA LEU A 183 -14.84 17.19 17.95
C LEU A 183 -14.03 18.37 17.40
N ARG A 184 -14.49 19.61 17.59
CA ARG A 184 -13.78 20.82 17.14
C ARG A 184 -13.94 21.98 18.11
N GLY A 185 -12.86 22.70 18.38
CA GLY A 185 -12.89 23.95 19.14
C GLY A 185 -13.39 25.13 18.30
N THR A 186 -13.89 26.18 18.95
CA THR A 186 -14.34 27.43 18.32
C THR A 186 -13.52 28.62 18.85
N ALA A 187 -13.55 29.75 18.14
CA ALA A 187 -12.80 30.96 18.54
C ALA A 187 -13.31 31.57 19.86
N ARG A 188 -14.58 31.37 20.24
CA ARG A 188 -15.21 31.88 21.48
C ARG A 188 -15.34 30.81 22.57
N SER A 189 -14.31 29.97 22.68
CA SER A 189 -14.20 28.94 23.73
C SER A 189 -15.38 27.97 23.76
N GLY A 190 -16.00 27.72 22.61
CA GLY A 190 -16.94 26.62 22.41
C GLY A 190 -16.20 25.37 21.95
N VAL A 191 -16.80 24.21 22.21
CA VAL A 191 -16.38 22.93 21.64
C VAL A 191 -17.60 22.27 21.03
N ASP A 192 -17.62 22.11 19.73
CA ASP A 192 -18.66 21.39 18.99
C ASP A 192 -18.28 19.92 18.84
N LEU A 193 -19.28 19.04 18.95
CA LEU A 193 -19.11 17.61 18.72
C LEU A 193 -20.32 17.02 18.01
N VAL A 194 -20.11 15.92 17.30
CA VAL A 194 -21.19 15.05 16.82
C VAL A 194 -21.05 13.70 17.51
N ALA A 195 -22.13 13.25 18.14
CA ALA A 195 -22.22 11.97 18.80
C ALA A 195 -23.31 11.10 18.17
N ILE A 196 -23.10 9.78 18.13
CA ILE A 196 -24.05 8.82 17.60
C ILE A 196 -24.99 8.37 18.72
N ALA A 197 -26.30 8.37 18.46
CA ALA A 197 -27.34 7.99 19.40
C ALA A 197 -28.37 7.10 18.71
N GLY A 198 -28.22 5.78 18.85
CA GLY A 198 -28.98 4.81 18.06
C GLY A 198 -28.70 4.98 16.56
N GLU A 199 -29.76 5.05 15.75
CA GLU A 199 -29.69 5.33 14.30
C GLU A 199 -29.53 6.83 13.97
N GLY A 200 -29.54 7.69 14.99
CA GLY A 200 -29.38 9.13 14.83
C GLY A 200 -27.96 9.61 15.13
N ALA A 201 -27.70 10.86 14.75
CA ALA A 201 -26.54 11.64 15.14
C ALA A 201 -26.99 12.93 15.83
N VAL A 202 -26.32 13.31 16.91
CA VAL A 202 -26.64 14.47 17.75
C VAL A 202 -25.44 15.40 17.73
N ALA A 203 -25.61 16.59 17.17
CA ALA A 203 -24.62 17.66 17.29
C ALA A 203 -24.82 18.35 18.65
N GLN A 204 -23.72 18.54 19.39
CA GLN A 204 -23.73 19.19 20.70
C GLN A 204 -22.62 20.24 20.79
N ARG A 205 -22.86 21.29 21.59
CA ARG A 205 -21.86 22.32 21.91
C ARG A 205 -21.63 22.39 23.40
N TYR A 206 -20.39 22.24 23.83
CA TYR A 206 -19.92 22.56 25.17
C TYR A 206 -19.45 24.01 25.22
N GLN A 207 -20.05 24.82 26.09
CA GLN A 207 -19.64 26.21 26.32
C GLN A 207 -20.08 26.64 27.71
N ALA A 208 -19.21 27.39 28.41
CA ALA A 208 -19.48 27.91 29.76
C ALA A 208 -19.99 26.82 30.74
N GLY A 209 -19.32 25.67 30.77
CA GLY A 209 -19.62 24.58 31.70
C GLY A 209 -20.85 23.74 31.34
N ARG A 210 -21.48 23.95 30.18
CA ARG A 210 -22.70 23.23 29.78
C ARG A 210 -22.56 22.64 28.38
N LEU A 211 -22.90 21.36 28.25
CA LEU A 211 -23.09 20.69 26.96
C LEU A 211 -24.56 20.77 26.55
N ARG A 212 -24.83 21.27 25.33
CA ARG A 212 -26.19 21.45 24.81
C ARG A 212 -26.31 20.81 23.45
N THR A 213 -27.41 20.10 23.19
CA THR A 213 -27.77 19.69 21.84
C THR A 213 -28.06 20.92 20.99
N VAL A 214 -27.44 20.98 19.81
CA VAL A 214 -27.61 22.07 18.85
C VAL A 214 -28.38 21.64 17.61
N ALA A 215 -28.25 20.37 17.21
CA ALA A 215 -29.00 19.79 16.10
C ALA A 215 -29.04 18.26 16.23
N VAL A 216 -29.96 17.64 15.49
CA VAL A 216 -30.07 16.18 15.31
C VAL A 216 -30.12 15.90 13.82
N GLY A 217 -29.54 14.77 13.41
CA GLY A 217 -29.53 14.29 12.03
C GLY A 217 -29.42 12.78 11.99
N GLN A 218 -29.21 12.24 10.79
CA GLN A 218 -29.04 10.80 10.57
C GLN A 218 -27.58 10.38 10.79
N LYS A 219 -27.37 9.18 11.34
CA LYS A 219 -26.05 8.55 11.39
C LYS A 219 -25.45 8.45 9.97
N GLY A 220 -24.15 8.68 9.83
CA GLY A 220 -23.44 8.66 8.54
C GLY A 220 -23.65 9.90 7.65
N HIS A 221 -24.71 10.68 7.88
CA HIS A 221 -25.03 11.87 7.09
C HIS A 221 -25.01 13.17 7.91
N LEU A 222 -24.48 13.16 9.13
CA LEU A 222 -24.26 14.37 9.92
C LEU A 222 -22.77 14.48 10.29
N GLN A 223 -22.08 15.46 9.70
CA GLN A 223 -20.64 15.66 9.86
C GLN A 223 -20.33 17.04 10.42
N LEU A 224 -19.28 17.14 11.23
CA LEU A 224 -18.76 18.39 11.76
C LEU A 224 -17.43 18.75 11.12
N MET A 225 -17.44 19.82 10.34
CA MET A 225 -16.29 20.29 9.58
C MET A 225 -15.78 21.63 10.12
N GLY A 226 -14.48 21.86 10.02
CA GLY A 226 -13.86 23.12 10.42
C GLY A 226 -13.95 24.18 9.33
N GLN A 227 -14.07 25.44 9.73
CA GLN A 227 -14.01 26.61 8.87
C GLN A 227 -12.97 27.60 9.42
N VAL A 228 -12.58 28.58 8.60
CA VAL A 228 -11.62 29.61 9.03
C VAL A 228 -12.27 30.56 10.05
N GLY A 229 -11.43 31.28 10.81
CA GLY A 229 -11.86 32.15 11.90
C GLY A 229 -12.37 31.40 13.14
N GLY A 230 -12.11 30.10 13.26
CA GLY A 230 -12.64 29.27 14.35
C GLY A 230 -14.15 29.04 14.28
N HIS A 231 -14.72 29.13 13.07
CA HIS A 231 -16.08 28.69 12.77
C HIS A 231 -16.10 27.18 12.48
N ASN A 232 -17.26 26.56 12.67
CA ASN A 232 -17.52 25.18 12.28
C ASN A 232 -18.75 25.12 11.37
N ALA A 233 -18.83 24.07 10.55
CA ALA A 233 -19.98 23.75 9.72
C ALA A 233 -20.54 22.38 10.12
N LEU A 234 -21.84 22.34 10.40
CA LEU A 234 -22.60 21.11 10.49
C LEU A 234 -23.15 20.78 9.11
N VAL A 235 -22.70 19.68 8.51
CA VAL A 235 -23.10 19.26 7.17
C VAL A 235 -23.95 18.01 7.24
N GLY A 236 -25.09 18.01 6.57
CA GLY A 236 -25.93 16.83 6.50
C GLY A 236 -27.30 17.01 5.87
N THR A 237 -28.15 15.99 5.98
CA THR A 237 -29.52 16.04 5.47
C THR A 237 -30.36 16.94 6.35
N ALA A 238 -30.72 18.12 5.81
CA ALA A 238 -31.56 19.12 6.45
C ALA A 238 -31.24 19.39 7.95
N PRO A 239 -29.98 19.73 8.32
CA PRO A 239 -29.67 20.00 9.72
C PRO A 239 -30.45 21.27 10.11
N THR A 240 -31.09 21.26 11.26
CA THR A 240 -31.73 22.46 11.81
C THR A 240 -31.10 22.75 13.15
N LEU A 241 -30.70 24.01 13.36
CA LEU A 241 -30.21 24.43 14.65
C LEU A 241 -31.40 24.74 15.56
N ALA A 242 -31.35 24.28 16.79
CA ALA A 242 -32.32 24.65 17.82
C ALA A 242 -32.34 26.17 18.09
N ARG A 243 -31.24 26.86 17.80
CA ARG A 243 -31.08 28.33 17.86
C ARG A 243 -29.86 28.78 17.06
N ALA A 244 -29.75 30.07 16.79
CA ALA A 244 -28.55 30.63 16.17
C ALA A 244 -27.31 30.50 17.08
N TRP A 245 -26.19 30.08 16.48
CA TRP A 245 -24.88 30.01 17.11
C TRP A 245 -23.88 30.73 16.21
N PRO A 246 -23.24 31.84 16.64
CA PRO A 246 -22.45 32.70 15.76
C PRO A 246 -21.28 32.00 15.03
N GLU A 247 -20.77 30.91 15.59
CA GLU A 247 -19.62 30.17 15.07
C GLU A 247 -19.98 28.81 14.48
N LEU A 248 -21.27 28.52 14.29
CA LEU A 248 -21.72 27.25 13.73
C LEU A 248 -22.68 27.51 12.56
N SER A 249 -22.22 27.16 11.37
CA SER A 249 -23.03 27.18 10.15
C SER A 249 -23.69 25.82 9.92
N VAL A 250 -24.74 25.82 9.10
CA VAL A 250 -25.42 24.60 8.65
C VAL A 250 -25.35 24.55 7.13
N ILE A 251 -24.93 23.40 6.60
CA ILE A 251 -24.85 23.16 5.16
C ILE A 251 -25.60 21.87 4.83
N ARG A 252 -26.41 21.89 3.78
CA ARG A 252 -27.15 20.69 3.36
C ARG A 252 -26.31 19.82 2.44
N SER A 253 -26.23 18.52 2.75
CA SER A 253 -25.76 17.47 1.85
C SER A 253 -26.37 16.14 2.24
N ASP A 254 -26.80 15.37 1.26
CA ASP A 254 -27.30 14.00 1.36
C ASP A 254 -26.18 12.95 1.18
N HIS A 255 -24.94 13.39 0.92
CA HIS A 255 -23.76 12.53 0.81
C HIS A 255 -22.76 12.87 1.91
N ARG A 256 -21.96 11.86 2.28
CA ARG A 256 -20.77 12.09 3.09
C ARG A 256 -19.81 12.97 2.29
N ILE A 257 -19.17 13.91 3.00
CA ILE A 257 -18.21 14.86 2.43
C ILE A 257 -16.82 14.63 2.99
N ARG A 258 -15.80 14.78 2.14
CA ARG A 258 -14.38 14.74 2.51
C ARG A 258 -13.89 16.07 3.06
N ALA A 259 -14.35 17.18 2.48
CA ALA A 259 -13.91 18.51 2.89
C ALA A 259 -14.96 19.60 2.63
N VAL A 260 -14.88 20.67 3.41
CA VAL A 260 -15.66 21.90 3.23
C VAL A 260 -14.72 23.06 2.91
N SER A 261 -15.16 23.97 2.06
CA SER A 261 -14.46 25.24 1.86
C SER A 261 -14.51 26.11 3.13
N ALA A 262 -13.47 26.92 3.33
CA ALA A 262 -13.30 27.88 4.42
C ALA A 262 -14.56 28.72 4.72
N GLN A 263 -15.31 29.12 3.69
CA GLN A 263 -16.56 29.89 3.81
C GLN A 263 -17.83 29.01 3.73
N GLY A 264 -17.72 27.73 3.40
CA GLY A 264 -18.86 26.82 3.28
C GLY A 264 -19.62 26.93 1.96
N HIS A 265 -18.98 27.43 0.91
CA HIS A 265 -19.57 27.64 -0.42
C HIS A 265 -19.45 26.42 -1.35
N LEU A 266 -18.48 25.53 -1.07
CA LEU A 266 -18.24 24.28 -1.80
C LEU A 266 -18.00 23.12 -0.83
N LEU A 267 -18.53 21.94 -1.19
CA LEU A 267 -18.28 20.64 -0.54
C LEU A 267 -17.56 19.72 -1.51
N ALA A 268 -16.50 19.05 -1.07
CA ALA A 268 -15.89 17.93 -1.79
C ALA A 268 -16.49 16.63 -1.26
N GLN A 269 -17.13 15.85 -2.14
CA GLN A 269 -17.80 14.58 -1.81
C GLN A 269 -16.86 13.39 -2.01
N GLN A 270 -16.13 13.35 -3.13
CA GLN A 270 -15.18 12.30 -3.46
C GLN A 270 -13.92 12.91 -4.06
N ILE A 271 -12.79 12.28 -3.79
CA ILE A 271 -11.51 12.60 -4.39
C ILE A 271 -10.74 11.30 -4.64
N SER A 272 -10.30 11.08 -5.88
CA SER A 272 -9.50 9.92 -6.28
C SER A 272 -8.40 10.36 -7.24
N THR A 273 -7.25 9.70 -7.19
CA THR A 273 -6.14 9.94 -8.11
C THR A 273 -6.38 9.17 -9.40
N ALA A 274 -6.08 9.79 -10.55
CA ALA A 274 -6.15 9.11 -11.85
C ALA A 274 -5.17 7.95 -11.89
N GLN A 275 -4.01 8.08 -11.24
CA GLN A 275 -3.08 6.97 -11.05
C GLN A 275 -3.70 5.84 -10.21
N GLY A 276 -4.46 6.12 -9.14
CA GLY A 276 -5.20 5.08 -8.42
C GLY A 276 -6.23 4.38 -9.31
N GLU A 277 -6.96 5.14 -10.14
CA GLU A 277 -7.91 4.61 -11.12
C GLU A 277 -7.24 3.88 -12.30
N LYS A 278 -6.00 4.24 -12.63
CA LYS A 278 -5.20 3.69 -13.73
C LYS A 278 -4.38 2.50 -13.28
N ALA A 279 -3.79 2.45 -12.10
CA ALA A 279 -3.10 1.27 -11.58
C ALA A 279 -4.03 0.03 -11.52
N VAL A 280 -5.33 0.28 -11.39
CA VAL A 280 -6.40 -0.71 -11.53
C VAL A 280 -6.55 -1.22 -12.97
N ARG A 281 -6.39 -0.34 -13.96
CA ARG A 281 -6.51 -0.62 -15.40
C ARG A 281 -5.20 -1.10 -16.02
N GLU A 282 -4.08 -0.44 -15.77
CA GLU A 282 -2.74 -0.52 -16.38
C GLU A 282 -1.64 -0.70 -15.31
N PRO A 283 -1.52 -1.88 -14.70
CA PRO A 283 -0.69 -2.07 -13.51
C PRO A 283 0.84 -1.92 -13.71
N LEU A 284 1.37 -2.04 -14.94
CA LEU A 284 2.79 -1.81 -15.26
C LEU A 284 3.07 -0.63 -16.18
N SER A 285 2.06 0.14 -16.56
CA SER A 285 2.41 1.45 -17.10
C SER A 285 3.20 2.16 -16.00
N PRO A 286 4.40 2.70 -16.30
CA PRO A 286 5.09 3.58 -15.39
C PRO A 286 4.06 4.55 -14.85
N ALA A 287 4.25 4.94 -13.59
CA ALA A 287 3.53 6.06 -13.03
C ALA A 287 3.59 7.22 -14.04
N ASP A 288 2.54 7.38 -14.84
CA ASP A 288 2.54 8.43 -15.85
C ASP A 288 2.57 9.70 -15.04
N ARG A 289 3.66 10.47 -15.14
CA ARG A 289 3.75 11.76 -14.45
C ARG A 289 2.53 12.61 -14.83
N ALA A 290 2.01 12.49 -16.06
CA ALA A 290 0.77 13.15 -16.44
C ALA A 290 -0.46 12.67 -15.67
N ASP A 291 -0.50 11.44 -15.14
CA ASP A 291 -1.58 10.95 -14.27
C ASP A 291 -1.33 11.20 -12.78
N ALA A 292 -0.08 11.35 -12.38
CA ALA A 292 0.27 11.88 -11.08
C ALA A 292 -0.25 13.32 -10.97
N GLY A 293 -0.92 13.61 -9.85
CA GLY A 293 -1.68 14.85 -9.70
C GLY A 293 -2.80 15.08 -10.74
N ARG A 294 -3.20 14.08 -11.54
CA ARG A 294 -4.55 14.10 -12.12
C ARG A 294 -5.52 13.60 -11.07
N VAL A 295 -6.50 14.42 -10.74
CA VAL A 295 -7.43 14.15 -9.65
C VAL A 295 -8.86 14.22 -10.15
N ARG A 296 -9.62 13.16 -9.91
CA ARG A 296 -11.06 13.13 -10.11
C ARG A 296 -11.73 13.60 -8.83
N VAL A 297 -12.55 14.64 -8.94
CA VAL A 297 -13.25 15.23 -7.80
C VAL A 297 -14.73 15.30 -8.08
N SER A 298 -15.53 14.83 -7.14
CA SER A 298 -16.97 15.11 -7.07
C SER A 298 -17.22 16.22 -6.05
N VAL A 299 -17.93 17.27 -6.45
CA VAL A 299 -18.21 18.44 -5.61
C VAL A 299 -19.69 18.84 -5.63
N GLN A 300 -20.12 19.53 -4.58
CA GLN A 300 -21.44 20.16 -4.47
C GLN A 300 -21.29 21.65 -4.13
N ALA A 301 -21.87 22.52 -4.97
CA ALA A 301 -22.00 23.94 -4.64
C ALA A 301 -23.15 24.16 -3.65
N THR A 302 -22.90 24.80 -2.52
CA THR A 302 -23.88 24.84 -1.41
C THR A 302 -25.03 25.80 -1.66
N ALA A 303 -24.79 26.89 -2.40
CA ALA A 303 -25.82 27.88 -2.74
C ALA A 303 -26.89 27.34 -3.70
N SER A 304 -26.50 26.53 -4.68
CA SER A 304 -27.41 26.00 -5.71
C SER A 304 -27.77 24.53 -5.55
N GLY A 305 -27.03 23.79 -4.72
CA GLY A 305 -27.13 22.35 -4.59
C GLY A 305 -26.56 21.56 -5.78
N ARG A 306 -26.07 22.24 -6.82
CA ARG A 306 -25.57 21.60 -8.06
C ARG A 306 -24.34 20.74 -7.76
N ARG A 307 -24.36 19.49 -8.24
CA ARG A 307 -23.22 18.58 -8.21
C ARG A 307 -22.47 18.57 -9.54
N SER A 308 -21.17 18.31 -9.47
CA SER A 308 -20.33 18.15 -10.66
C SER A 308 -19.18 17.21 -10.33
N THR A 309 -18.86 16.33 -11.28
CA THR A 309 -17.69 15.46 -11.23
C THR A 309 -16.81 15.79 -12.41
N ALA A 310 -15.53 16.02 -12.16
CA ALA A 310 -14.55 16.30 -13.20
C ALA A 310 -13.18 15.76 -12.81
N THR A 311 -12.36 15.48 -13.82
CA THR A 311 -10.95 15.13 -13.65
C THR A 311 -10.11 16.34 -14.05
N PHE A 312 -9.17 16.73 -13.19
CA PHE A 312 -8.29 17.89 -13.38
C PHE A 312 -6.84 17.42 -13.42
N ASP A 313 -6.04 18.01 -14.29
CA ASP A 313 -4.59 17.98 -14.16
C ASP A 313 -4.17 19.09 -13.19
N THR A 314 -3.54 18.69 -12.09
CA THR A 314 -3.11 19.58 -11.03
C THR A 314 -1.59 19.61 -10.85
N GLU A 315 -0.83 18.96 -11.74
CA GLU A 315 0.63 18.81 -11.70
C GLU A 315 1.41 20.07 -12.15
N ARG A 316 1.07 21.22 -11.58
CA ARG A 316 1.85 22.45 -11.74
C ARG A 316 2.87 22.56 -10.62
N LYS A 317 4.15 22.21 -10.87
CA LYS A 317 5.34 22.51 -10.03
C LYS A 317 5.04 22.73 -8.53
N ALA A 318 4.34 21.79 -7.89
CA ALA A 318 3.97 21.93 -6.49
C ALA A 318 5.17 21.55 -5.62
N PRO A 319 5.40 22.22 -4.48
CA PRO A 319 6.45 21.81 -3.55
C PRO A 319 6.27 20.35 -3.13
N ARG A 320 7.36 19.59 -3.15
CA ARG A 320 7.42 18.23 -2.63
C ARG A 320 8.13 18.21 -1.28
N LEU A 321 7.58 17.46 -0.33
CA LEU A 321 8.26 17.12 0.92
C LEU A 321 8.51 15.62 0.91
N ASP A 322 9.77 15.27 0.96
CA ASP A 322 10.20 13.96 1.40
C ASP A 322 10.37 14.01 2.93
N ALA A 323 9.47 13.36 3.66
CA ALA A 323 9.39 13.48 5.11
C ALA A 323 10.42 12.62 5.85
N LEU A 324 10.92 11.58 5.19
CA LEU A 324 12.07 10.80 5.62
C LEU A 324 13.01 10.73 4.42
N PRO A 325 13.68 11.84 4.09
CA PRO A 325 14.55 11.88 2.94
C PRO A 325 15.72 10.95 3.16
N THR A 326 16.13 10.27 2.09
CA THR A 326 17.46 9.67 2.01
C THR A 326 18.49 10.77 2.23
N ARG A 327 19.06 10.85 3.44
CA ARG A 327 19.92 11.98 3.79
C ARG A 327 21.23 11.91 3.00
N ALA A 328 21.54 12.91 2.17
CA ALA A 328 22.93 13.16 1.75
C ALA A 328 23.73 13.60 2.99
N ALA A 329 24.87 12.96 3.27
CA ALA A 329 25.67 13.27 4.45
C ALA A 329 26.34 14.65 4.35
N PRO A 330 26.53 15.38 5.46
CA PRO A 330 27.53 16.45 5.49
C PRO A 330 28.93 15.84 5.30
N ALA A 331 29.83 16.59 4.64
CA ALA A 331 31.22 16.20 4.47
C ALA A 331 31.83 15.77 5.83
N PRO A 332 32.57 14.65 5.89
CA PRO A 332 32.92 14.04 7.16
C PRO A 332 33.96 14.88 7.90
N THR A 333 33.61 15.39 9.09
CA THR A 333 34.54 15.24 10.22
C THR A 333 34.57 13.76 10.56
N VAL A 334 35.76 13.17 10.52
CA VAL A 334 36.06 11.76 10.83
C VAL A 334 35.45 11.40 12.19
N GLY A 335 34.26 10.82 12.14
CA GLY A 335 33.50 10.32 13.27
C GLY A 335 32.68 9.16 12.74
N THR A 336 33.06 7.95 13.12
CA THR A 336 32.48 6.68 12.69
C THR A 336 30.95 6.68 12.83
N LEU A 337 30.24 6.68 11.70
CA LEU A 337 28.87 6.19 11.65
C LEU A 337 28.90 4.70 11.98
N ALA A 338 28.20 4.31 13.03
CA ALA A 338 28.10 2.91 13.44
C ALA A 338 27.20 2.16 12.44
N VAL A 339 27.83 1.35 11.60
CA VAL A 339 27.20 0.24 10.89
C VAL A 339 26.79 -0.78 11.95
N ASP A 340 25.54 -1.26 11.96
CA ASP A 340 25.22 -2.47 12.74
C ASP A 340 26.04 -3.63 12.13
N PRO A 341 26.93 -4.28 12.87
CA PRO A 341 27.81 -5.32 12.33
C PRO A 341 27.08 -6.58 11.82
N ASN A 342 25.74 -6.67 11.90
CA ASN A 342 24.96 -7.86 11.53
C ASN A 342 24.31 -7.87 10.12
N ILE A 343 24.76 -7.08 9.15
CA ILE A 343 24.14 -7.00 7.80
C ILE A 343 24.55 -8.16 6.86
N ALA A 344 24.49 -9.41 7.33
CA ALA A 344 24.82 -10.58 6.48
C ALA A 344 23.75 -11.69 6.50
N ASN A 345 22.69 -11.54 7.29
CA ASN A 345 21.73 -12.61 7.57
C ASN A 345 20.29 -12.09 7.50
N PRO A 346 19.63 -12.17 6.33
CA PRO A 346 18.22 -11.78 6.22
C PRO A 346 17.36 -12.67 7.11
N LYS A 347 16.37 -12.07 7.80
CA LYS A 347 15.41 -12.80 8.63
C LYS A 347 14.46 -13.64 7.78
N CYS A 348 14.08 -13.13 6.61
CA CYS A 348 13.09 -13.78 5.76
C CYS A 348 13.71 -14.93 4.96
N ALA A 349 13.01 -16.07 4.94
CA ALA A 349 13.57 -17.33 4.48
C ALA A 349 13.86 -17.36 2.97
N VAL A 350 13.06 -16.67 2.16
CA VAL A 350 13.23 -16.58 0.71
C VAL A 350 13.80 -15.21 0.37
N ARG A 351 14.89 -15.19 -0.41
CA ARG A 351 15.58 -13.93 -0.71
C ARG A 351 14.80 -13.16 -1.78
N ARG A 352 14.77 -11.83 -1.67
CA ARG A 352 14.09 -10.95 -2.61
C ARG A 352 14.76 -10.96 -3.99
N ASN A 353 16.05 -10.65 -4.05
CA ASN A 353 16.83 -10.47 -5.31
C ASN A 353 17.64 -11.72 -5.70
N ASP A 354 17.15 -12.93 -5.41
CA ASP A 354 17.79 -14.16 -5.88
C ASP A 354 17.30 -14.47 -7.30
N PRO A 355 18.17 -14.51 -8.33
CA PRO A 355 17.77 -14.78 -9.71
C PRO A 355 17.18 -16.19 -9.93
N LYS A 356 17.36 -17.10 -8.97
CA LYS A 356 16.74 -18.44 -8.99
C LYS A 356 15.33 -18.46 -8.41
N VAL A 357 14.86 -17.34 -7.89
CA VAL A 357 13.60 -17.22 -7.19
C VAL A 357 12.84 -16.03 -7.76
N GLN A 358 11.95 -16.32 -8.70
CA GLN A 358 11.00 -15.34 -9.20
C GLN A 358 9.57 -15.86 -8.99
N ALA A 359 8.69 -14.97 -8.54
CA ALA A 359 7.29 -15.28 -8.28
C ALA A 359 6.45 -14.94 -9.50
N GLN A 360 5.51 -15.82 -9.86
CA GLN A 360 4.57 -15.55 -10.96
C GLN A 360 3.51 -14.59 -10.50
N GLN A 361 3.34 -13.50 -11.23
CA GLN A 361 2.19 -12.64 -11.06
C GLN A 361 0.98 -13.26 -11.79
N PRO A 362 -0.05 -13.70 -11.05
CA PRO A 362 -1.24 -14.30 -11.66
C PRO A 362 -2.16 -13.22 -12.26
N SER A 363 -2.98 -13.61 -13.22
CA SER A 363 -4.18 -12.85 -13.59
C SER A 363 -5.30 -13.11 -12.57
N ALA A 364 -6.30 -12.21 -12.51
CA ALA A 364 -7.34 -12.27 -11.48
C ALA A 364 -8.17 -13.56 -11.53
N ASP A 365 -8.46 -14.05 -12.73
CA ASP A 365 -9.15 -15.33 -12.99
C ASP A 365 -8.36 -16.54 -12.48
N MET A 366 -7.03 -16.52 -12.59
CA MET A 366 -6.17 -17.56 -12.00
C MET A 366 -6.31 -17.59 -10.47
N VAL A 367 -6.38 -16.42 -9.82
CA VAL A 367 -6.54 -16.32 -8.36
C VAL A 367 -7.91 -16.83 -7.92
N GLU A 368 -9.00 -16.44 -8.60
CA GLU A 368 -10.34 -16.96 -8.32
C GLU A 368 -10.42 -18.46 -8.53
N TRP A 369 -9.87 -18.98 -9.63
CA TRP A 369 -9.75 -20.42 -9.83
C TRP A 369 -9.01 -21.11 -8.69
N ALA A 370 -7.87 -20.58 -8.26
CA ALA A 370 -7.11 -21.21 -7.18
C ALA A 370 -7.89 -21.21 -5.87
N VAL A 371 -8.60 -20.12 -5.55
CA VAL A 371 -9.44 -20.03 -4.34
C VAL A 371 -10.60 -21.01 -4.41
N ASP A 372 -11.41 -20.99 -5.47
CA ASP A 372 -12.58 -21.87 -5.65
C ASP A 372 -12.16 -23.34 -5.51
N ARG A 373 -11.04 -23.71 -6.14
CA ARG A 373 -10.49 -25.07 -6.06
C ARG A 373 -9.98 -25.39 -4.66
N ALA A 374 -9.31 -24.45 -4.00
CA ALA A 374 -8.70 -24.65 -2.70
C ALA A 374 -9.76 -24.83 -1.61
N VAL A 375 -10.83 -24.04 -1.60
CA VAL A 375 -11.87 -24.11 -0.55
C VAL A 375 -12.61 -25.44 -0.54
N HIS A 376 -12.72 -26.10 -1.70
CA HIS A 376 -13.29 -27.44 -1.88
C HIS A 376 -12.28 -28.59 -1.76
N GLY A 377 -11.00 -28.31 -1.47
CA GLY A 377 -10.00 -29.38 -1.36
C GLY A 377 -9.64 -30.04 -2.69
N THR A 378 -9.80 -29.31 -3.81
CA THR A 378 -9.58 -29.83 -5.16
C THR A 378 -8.44 -29.17 -5.91
N LEU A 379 -7.64 -28.30 -5.30
CA LEU A 379 -6.48 -27.63 -5.92
C LEU A 379 -5.27 -28.58 -6.04
N THR A 380 -5.44 -29.62 -6.84
CA THR A 380 -4.52 -30.76 -7.00
C THR A 380 -3.77 -30.78 -8.32
N THR A 381 -3.81 -29.67 -9.08
CA THR A 381 -2.99 -29.49 -10.28
C THR A 381 -1.53 -29.84 -10.01
N SER A 382 -0.97 -30.69 -10.85
CA SER A 382 0.43 -31.10 -10.75
C SER A 382 1.34 -30.00 -11.28
N ARG A 383 2.22 -29.50 -10.41
CA ARG A 383 3.40 -28.73 -10.78
C ARG A 383 4.53 -29.72 -11.09
N PRO A 384 5.16 -29.67 -12.28
CA PRO A 384 6.29 -30.53 -12.60
C PRO A 384 7.48 -30.22 -11.70
N ALA A 385 8.46 -31.12 -11.66
CA ALA A 385 9.74 -30.82 -11.02
C ALA A 385 10.36 -29.58 -11.66
N ASN A 386 10.94 -28.71 -10.83
CA ASN A 386 11.52 -27.44 -11.22
C ASN A 386 10.52 -26.48 -11.89
N TYR A 387 9.24 -26.54 -11.51
CA TYR A 387 8.23 -25.55 -11.91
C TYR A 387 8.71 -24.13 -11.59
N LEU A 388 8.61 -23.22 -12.57
CA LEU A 388 9.16 -21.85 -12.54
C LEU A 388 10.66 -21.79 -12.17
N LYS A 389 11.43 -22.83 -12.49
CA LYS A 389 12.86 -22.97 -12.17
C LYS A 389 13.21 -22.81 -10.69
N SER A 390 12.23 -23.02 -9.81
CA SER A 390 12.34 -22.83 -8.36
C SER A 390 13.24 -23.86 -7.64
N GLY A 391 13.74 -24.87 -8.36
CA GLY A 391 14.51 -25.99 -7.79
C GLY A 391 13.67 -26.98 -6.98
N LEU A 392 12.35 -26.83 -6.96
CA LEU A 392 11.44 -27.71 -6.21
C LEU A 392 11.26 -29.08 -6.88
N PRO A 393 11.04 -30.17 -6.12
CA PRO A 393 10.52 -31.42 -6.68
C PRO A 393 9.11 -31.20 -7.26
N SER A 394 8.55 -32.18 -7.99
CA SER A 394 7.15 -32.10 -8.41
C SER A 394 6.21 -32.10 -7.19
N TYR A 395 5.18 -31.26 -7.22
CA TYR A 395 4.18 -31.17 -6.15
C TYR A 395 2.82 -30.78 -6.73
N SER A 396 1.77 -30.85 -5.91
CA SER A 396 0.54 -30.10 -6.16
C SER A 396 0.29 -29.15 -5.00
N PRO A 397 -0.36 -27.98 -5.20
CA PRO A 397 -0.56 -27.01 -4.13
C PRO A 397 -1.18 -27.64 -2.87
N GLN A 398 -2.25 -28.43 -3.01
CA GLN A 398 -2.85 -29.14 -1.87
C GLN A 398 -2.19 -30.47 -1.50
N GLY A 399 -1.29 -31.00 -2.32
CA GLY A 399 -0.39 -32.06 -1.87
C GLY A 399 0.66 -31.53 -0.90
N LEU A 400 1.16 -30.31 -1.16
CA LEU A 400 2.18 -29.64 -0.36
C LEU A 400 1.60 -28.91 0.87
N PHE A 401 0.37 -28.40 0.72
CA PHE A 401 -0.42 -27.77 1.77
C PHE A 401 -1.80 -28.44 1.87
N PRO A 402 -1.89 -29.65 2.45
CA PRO A 402 -3.16 -30.32 2.64
C PRO A 402 -4.19 -29.42 3.31
N ARG A 403 -5.39 -29.33 2.72
CA ARG A 403 -6.48 -28.53 3.27
C ARG A 403 -6.87 -29.05 4.65
N ARG A 404 -6.88 -28.17 5.64
CA ARG A 404 -7.38 -28.49 6.99
C ARG A 404 -8.90 -28.64 6.98
N ALA A 405 -9.41 -29.50 7.85
CA ALA A 405 -10.85 -29.61 8.07
C ALA A 405 -11.36 -28.38 8.84
N VAL A 406 -12.51 -27.85 8.43
CA VAL A 406 -13.23 -26.81 9.17
C VAL A 406 -13.92 -27.48 10.37
N ALA A 407 -13.63 -26.99 11.56
CA ALA A 407 -14.25 -27.50 12.78
C ALA A 407 -15.75 -27.17 12.77
N GLY A 408 -16.59 -28.19 13.01
CA GLY A 408 -18.03 -28.12 12.80
C GLY A 408 -18.50 -28.64 11.43
N GLY A 409 -17.57 -29.01 10.53
CA GLY A 409 -17.89 -29.46 9.18
C GLY A 409 -18.03 -28.29 8.20
N GLY A 410 -18.32 -28.59 6.93
CA GLY A 410 -18.48 -27.58 5.88
C GLY A 410 -17.17 -27.06 5.30
N GLU A 411 -17.28 -25.93 4.60
CA GLU A 411 -16.21 -25.35 3.79
C GLU A 411 -16.17 -23.83 3.96
N VAL A 412 -15.06 -23.21 3.56
CA VAL A 412 -14.92 -21.75 3.53
C VAL A 412 -15.56 -21.24 2.24
N PRO A 413 -16.52 -20.30 2.25
CA PRO A 413 -16.99 -19.68 1.02
C PRO A 413 -15.81 -18.98 0.31
N ALA A 414 -15.62 -19.27 -0.98
CA ALA A 414 -14.54 -18.71 -1.80
C ALA A 414 -14.37 -17.19 -1.65
N GLN A 415 -15.48 -16.46 -1.59
CA GLN A 415 -15.52 -15.01 -1.42
C GLN A 415 -14.75 -14.51 -0.18
N ILE A 416 -14.75 -15.27 0.93
CA ILE A 416 -13.99 -14.88 2.14
C ILE A 416 -12.51 -14.78 1.83
N MET A 417 -11.96 -15.80 1.19
CA MET A 417 -10.55 -15.83 0.85
C MET A 417 -10.23 -14.80 -0.23
N LEU A 418 -11.07 -14.66 -1.26
CA LEU A 418 -10.93 -13.62 -2.29
C LEU A 418 -10.89 -12.20 -1.70
N GLY A 419 -11.78 -11.88 -0.76
CA GLY A 419 -11.79 -10.59 -0.06
C GLY A 419 -10.52 -10.35 0.74
N ILE A 420 -9.98 -11.38 1.40
CA ILE A 420 -8.67 -11.32 2.08
C ILE A 420 -7.55 -11.02 1.08
N LEU A 421 -7.47 -11.77 -0.03
CA LEU A 421 -6.43 -11.58 -1.05
C LEU A 421 -6.51 -10.20 -1.70
N ALA A 422 -7.73 -9.68 -1.91
CA ALA A 422 -7.95 -8.33 -2.41
C ALA A 422 -7.39 -7.28 -1.43
N GLN A 423 -7.66 -7.43 -0.14
CA GLN A 423 -7.19 -6.48 0.87
C GLN A 423 -5.69 -6.57 1.15
N GLU A 424 -5.12 -7.77 1.21
CA GLU A 424 -3.73 -8.00 1.60
C GLU A 424 -2.76 -7.47 0.55
N THR A 425 -3.00 -7.79 -0.72
CA THR A 425 -2.01 -7.59 -1.79
C THR A 425 -2.59 -7.14 -3.11
N ASN A 426 -3.88 -6.81 -3.17
CA ASN A 426 -4.52 -6.51 -4.46
C ASN A 426 -4.34 -7.73 -5.41
N LEU A 427 -4.53 -8.95 -4.90
CA LEU A 427 -4.37 -10.21 -5.66
C LEU A 427 -2.96 -10.47 -6.21
N SER A 428 -1.93 -9.76 -5.74
CA SER A 428 -0.56 -9.88 -6.26
C SER A 428 0.28 -10.91 -5.53
N GLN A 429 1.03 -11.70 -6.29
CA GLN A 429 1.98 -12.69 -5.76
C GLN A 429 3.43 -12.24 -5.93
N ALA A 430 3.73 -11.57 -7.03
CA ALA A 430 5.03 -10.94 -7.26
C ALA A 430 5.00 -9.48 -6.77
N SER A 431 6.18 -8.87 -6.67
CA SER A 431 6.30 -7.45 -6.37
C SER A 431 5.45 -6.61 -7.32
N TRP A 432 5.06 -5.42 -6.86
CA TRP A 432 4.20 -4.47 -7.60
C TRP A 432 4.72 -4.04 -8.98
N HIS A 433 5.96 -4.38 -9.31
CA HIS A 433 6.59 -4.14 -10.60
C HIS A 433 6.39 -5.26 -11.63
N ALA A 434 5.66 -6.34 -11.30
CA ALA A 434 5.29 -7.39 -12.25
C ALA A 434 3.79 -7.30 -12.61
N VAL A 435 3.44 -7.44 -13.89
CA VAL A 435 2.05 -7.62 -14.37
C VAL A 435 1.69 -9.09 -14.44
N PRO A 436 0.39 -9.41 -14.48
CA PRO A 436 -0.08 -10.69 -14.95
C PRO A 436 0.68 -11.18 -16.19
N GLY A 437 1.30 -12.34 -16.08
CA GLY A 437 2.14 -12.91 -17.13
C GLY A 437 3.63 -12.96 -16.79
N ASP A 438 4.12 -12.01 -16.01
CA ASP A 438 5.54 -11.92 -15.69
C ASP A 438 5.89 -12.72 -14.44
N LEU A 439 7.19 -12.94 -14.28
CA LEU A 439 7.76 -13.23 -12.98
C LEU A 439 8.40 -11.96 -12.41
N GLY A 440 8.60 -11.90 -11.11
CA GLY A 440 9.36 -10.83 -10.49
C GLY A 440 9.92 -11.22 -9.13
N ASN A 441 10.46 -10.25 -8.41
CA ASN A 441 10.75 -10.46 -6.99
C ASN A 441 9.52 -11.02 -6.26
N PRO A 442 9.68 -11.94 -5.29
CA PRO A 442 8.58 -12.30 -4.40
C PRO A 442 7.99 -11.06 -3.74
N LEU A 443 6.66 -10.99 -3.60
CA LEU A 443 6.02 -9.96 -2.81
C LEU A 443 6.26 -10.24 -1.32
N ILE A 444 6.95 -9.33 -0.62
CA ILE A 444 7.33 -9.48 0.79
C ILE A 444 6.88 -8.24 1.56
N ALA A 445 6.28 -8.42 2.74
CA ALA A 445 5.74 -7.33 3.57
C ALA A 445 6.79 -6.26 3.95
N ASP A 446 7.91 -6.67 4.54
CA ASP A 446 9.06 -5.79 4.84
C ASP A 446 10.34 -6.63 4.93
N TYR A 447 11.03 -6.82 3.80
CA TYR A 447 12.22 -7.67 3.75
C TYR A 447 13.42 -7.11 4.53
N TYR A 448 13.57 -5.78 4.54
CA TYR A 448 14.74 -5.10 5.09
C TYR A 448 14.54 -4.61 6.53
N GLY A 449 13.31 -4.61 7.06
CA GLY A 449 12.97 -4.24 8.43
C GLY A 449 12.92 -2.74 8.68
N ASN A 450 12.58 -1.98 7.65
CA ASN A 450 12.67 -0.53 7.63
C ASN A 450 11.35 0.16 7.99
N ALA A 451 10.25 -0.59 8.14
CA ALA A 451 8.91 -0.05 8.40
C ALA A 451 8.75 0.71 9.74
N ARG A 452 9.77 0.66 10.62
CA ARG A 452 9.78 1.36 11.94
C ARG A 452 10.76 2.52 12.02
N GLY A 453 11.40 2.92 10.91
CA GLY A 453 12.49 3.89 10.97
C GLY A 453 12.94 4.40 9.61
N SER A 454 14.23 4.74 9.53
CA SER A 454 14.89 5.24 8.34
C SER A 454 15.39 4.07 7.48
N ILE A 455 15.21 4.14 6.16
CA ILE A 455 15.84 3.21 5.19
C ILE A 455 17.35 3.32 5.10
N ASP A 456 17.95 4.29 5.79
CA ASP A 456 19.39 4.47 5.84
C ASP A 456 20.09 3.30 6.55
N VAL A 457 19.32 2.37 7.15
CA VAL A 457 19.80 1.17 7.84
C VAL A 457 18.92 -0.02 7.46
N ILE A 458 19.53 -1.12 7.02
CA ILE A 458 18.86 -2.41 6.95
C ILE A 458 18.80 -3.02 8.35
N ASN A 459 17.60 -3.36 8.84
CA ASN A 459 17.35 -3.97 10.15
C ASN A 459 16.60 -5.29 10.01
N TYR A 460 17.27 -6.31 9.48
CA TYR A 460 16.68 -7.63 9.28
C TYR A 460 15.93 -8.22 10.49
N PRO A 461 16.40 -8.08 11.76
CA PRO A 461 15.62 -8.53 12.91
C PRO A 461 14.20 -7.95 12.98
N SER A 462 14.01 -6.74 12.48
CA SER A 462 12.72 -6.03 12.45
C SER A 462 11.86 -6.34 11.22
N ALA A 463 12.36 -7.14 10.26
CA ALA A 463 11.66 -7.51 9.04
C ALA A 463 10.33 -8.25 9.32
N ASP A 464 9.35 -8.02 8.45
CA ASP A 464 8.09 -8.75 8.35
C ASP A 464 8.15 -9.68 7.12
N CYS A 465 8.15 -10.98 7.38
CA CYS A 465 8.36 -12.01 6.39
C CYS A 465 7.04 -12.58 5.87
N GLY A 466 6.02 -11.74 5.68
CA GLY A 466 4.79 -12.09 4.98
C GLY A 466 4.97 -12.17 3.47
N TYR A 467 4.67 -13.31 2.85
CA TYR A 467 4.89 -13.55 1.43
C TYR A 467 3.60 -13.67 0.61
N GLY A 468 3.66 -13.14 -0.61
CA GLY A 468 2.74 -13.44 -1.70
C GLY A 468 1.29 -13.02 -1.43
N VAL A 469 0.38 -13.55 -2.23
CA VAL A 469 -1.00 -13.07 -2.36
C VAL A 469 -1.78 -13.07 -1.05
N GLY A 470 -1.57 -14.07 -0.19
CA GLY A 470 -2.16 -14.19 1.14
C GLY A 470 -1.29 -13.67 2.29
N GLN A 471 -0.14 -13.03 2.02
CA GLN A 471 0.77 -12.50 3.05
C GLN A 471 1.13 -13.52 4.15
N VAL A 472 1.41 -14.77 3.76
CA VAL A 472 1.74 -15.87 4.66
C VAL A 472 3.02 -15.53 5.44
N THR A 473 2.90 -15.34 6.75
CA THR A 473 3.99 -14.80 7.60
C THR A 473 4.58 -15.83 8.57
N THR A 474 3.75 -16.55 9.32
CA THR A 474 4.21 -17.56 10.27
C THR A 474 4.93 -18.70 9.55
N GLY A 475 6.14 -19.05 9.99
CA GLY A 475 6.93 -20.13 9.38
C GLY A 475 7.80 -19.70 8.20
N MET A 476 7.81 -18.40 7.88
CA MET A 476 8.53 -17.83 6.74
C MET A 476 9.82 -17.10 7.13
N SER A 477 10.22 -17.18 8.40
CA SER A 477 11.54 -16.72 8.85
C SER A 477 12.58 -17.85 8.80
N VAL A 478 13.85 -17.48 8.63
CA VAL A 478 14.98 -18.41 8.72
C VAL A 478 15.00 -19.08 10.10
N GLY A 479 15.08 -20.41 10.11
CA GLY A 479 15.13 -21.23 11.33
C GLY A 479 13.78 -21.65 11.90
N GLU A 480 12.66 -21.12 11.42
CA GLU A 480 11.33 -21.61 11.78
C GLU A 480 11.04 -22.96 11.11
N THR A 481 10.32 -23.84 11.82
CA THR A 481 10.06 -25.22 11.38
C THR A 481 8.60 -25.50 11.05
N VAL A 482 7.73 -24.48 11.07
CA VAL A 482 6.31 -24.61 10.70
C VAL A 482 6.17 -25.05 9.24
N TYR A 483 7.07 -24.57 8.37
CA TYR A 483 7.17 -24.97 6.97
C TYR A 483 8.56 -25.53 6.67
N THR A 484 8.61 -26.58 5.86
CA THR A 484 9.86 -27.06 5.26
C THR A 484 10.41 -26.03 4.27
N ARG A 485 11.70 -26.15 3.91
CA ARG A 485 12.30 -25.26 2.90
C ARG A 485 11.54 -25.26 1.58
N ASN A 486 11.08 -26.42 1.12
CA ASN A 486 10.31 -26.54 -0.11
C ASN A 486 8.96 -25.81 0.00
N GLN A 487 8.29 -25.90 1.15
CA GLN A 487 7.05 -25.16 1.40
C GLN A 487 7.29 -23.65 1.42
N GLN A 488 8.35 -23.17 2.08
CA GLN A 488 8.70 -21.74 2.10
C GLN A 488 8.93 -21.21 0.68
N VAL A 489 9.70 -21.92 -0.15
CA VAL A 489 9.92 -21.50 -1.55
C VAL A 489 8.62 -21.52 -2.34
N ALA A 490 7.81 -22.58 -2.23
CA ALA A 490 6.52 -22.67 -2.93
C ALA A 490 5.55 -21.54 -2.55
N ILE A 491 5.45 -21.19 -1.26
CA ILE A 491 4.65 -20.05 -0.77
C ILE A 491 5.10 -18.74 -1.43
N ALA A 492 6.41 -18.55 -1.62
CA ALA A 492 6.96 -17.32 -2.16
C ALA A 492 6.79 -17.20 -3.69
N VAL A 493 6.79 -18.31 -4.44
CA VAL A 493 6.86 -18.25 -5.92
C VAL A 493 5.60 -18.70 -6.67
N ASP A 494 4.79 -19.59 -6.08
CA ASP A 494 3.59 -20.16 -6.71
C ASP A 494 2.33 -19.62 -6.01
N TYR A 495 1.58 -18.79 -6.74
CA TYR A 495 0.37 -18.16 -6.22
C TYR A 495 -0.66 -19.19 -5.71
N ALA A 496 -0.78 -20.36 -6.35
CA ALA A 496 -1.73 -21.40 -5.96
C ALA A 496 -1.30 -22.10 -4.66
N ALA A 497 0.01 -22.29 -4.47
CA ALA A 497 0.57 -22.79 -3.22
C ALA A 497 0.39 -21.78 -2.08
N ASN A 498 0.59 -20.50 -2.36
CA ASN A 498 0.33 -19.42 -1.41
C ASN A 498 -1.15 -19.36 -0.99
N VAL A 499 -2.09 -19.43 -1.94
CA VAL A 499 -3.53 -19.51 -1.66
C VAL A 499 -3.87 -20.69 -0.76
N ALA A 500 -3.31 -21.88 -1.03
CA ALA A 500 -3.54 -23.06 -0.20
C ALA A 500 -3.00 -22.89 1.24
N ALA A 501 -1.81 -22.29 1.39
CA ALA A 501 -1.23 -22.00 2.70
C ALA A 501 -2.04 -20.92 3.46
N GLY A 502 -2.41 -19.83 2.79
CA GLY A 502 -3.23 -18.76 3.34
C GLY A 502 -4.62 -19.24 3.77
N LEU A 503 -5.27 -20.08 2.97
CA LEU A 503 -6.54 -20.71 3.32
C LEU A 503 -6.42 -21.55 4.61
N ASN A 504 -5.33 -22.30 4.76
CA ASN A 504 -5.10 -23.08 5.97
C ASN A 504 -4.92 -22.21 7.21
N ILE A 505 -4.37 -21.00 7.09
CA ILE A 505 -4.31 -20.03 8.19
C ILE A 505 -5.73 -19.58 8.56
N LEU A 506 -6.57 -19.24 7.58
CA LEU A 506 -7.96 -18.84 7.83
C LEU A 506 -8.75 -19.96 8.52
N ILE A 507 -8.64 -21.20 8.03
CA ILE A 507 -9.26 -22.38 8.65
C ILE A 507 -8.72 -22.59 10.07
N GLU A 508 -7.43 -22.39 10.29
CA GLU A 508 -6.84 -22.46 11.63
C GLU A 508 -7.43 -21.41 12.56
N LYS A 509 -7.66 -20.17 12.11
CA LYS A 509 -8.30 -19.14 12.94
C LYS A 509 -9.74 -19.50 13.30
N TRP A 510 -10.51 -20.00 12.35
CA TRP A 510 -11.84 -20.55 12.64
C TRP A 510 -11.75 -21.68 13.67
N ASN A 511 -10.85 -22.64 13.48
CA ASN A 511 -10.70 -23.79 14.36
C ASN A 511 -10.23 -23.41 15.76
N GLN A 512 -9.36 -22.40 15.90
CA GLN A 512 -8.93 -21.86 17.20
C GLN A 512 -10.13 -21.29 17.96
N ILE A 513 -10.96 -20.47 17.30
CA ILE A 513 -12.17 -19.91 17.90
C ILE A 513 -13.18 -21.02 18.25
N TYR A 514 -13.38 -21.98 17.35
CA TYR A 514 -14.36 -23.06 17.50
C TYR A 514 -14.03 -24.05 18.63
N ASN A 515 -12.73 -24.32 18.85
CA ASN A 515 -12.26 -25.30 19.82
C ASN A 515 -11.82 -24.69 21.16
N GLU A 516 -12.09 -23.41 21.37
CA GLU A 516 -11.71 -22.71 22.59
C GLU A 516 -12.25 -23.41 23.87
N PRO A 517 -11.36 -23.83 24.80
CA PRO A 517 -11.73 -24.54 26.01
C PRO A 517 -12.77 -23.86 26.90
N GLN A 518 -12.77 -22.52 26.98
CA GLN A 518 -13.72 -21.76 27.79
C GLN A 518 -15.07 -21.52 27.10
N GLY A 519 -15.25 -22.10 25.90
CA GLY A 519 -16.43 -21.92 25.07
C GLY A 519 -16.10 -21.10 23.83
N ARG A 520 -16.54 -21.60 22.68
CA ARG A 520 -16.34 -20.94 21.39
C ARG A 520 -17.12 -19.65 21.30
N SER A 521 -16.54 -18.67 20.62
CA SER A 521 -17.28 -17.51 20.10
C SER A 521 -18.04 -17.90 18.85
N THR A 522 -19.33 -17.58 18.80
CA THR A 522 -20.19 -17.87 17.64
C THR A 522 -20.83 -16.62 17.07
N LEU A 523 -20.99 -16.60 15.75
CA LEU A 523 -21.82 -15.64 15.04
C LEU A 523 -23.08 -16.31 14.49
N ASN A 524 -24.22 -15.67 14.66
CA ASN A 524 -25.52 -16.11 14.13
C ASN A 524 -25.79 -17.59 14.45
N ASN A 525 -25.90 -18.45 13.44
CA ASN A 525 -26.09 -19.90 13.60
C ASN A 525 -24.76 -20.70 13.56
N ASN A 526 -23.62 -20.03 13.45
CA ASN A 526 -22.26 -20.59 13.41
C ASN A 526 -22.03 -21.64 12.31
N ASP A 527 -22.83 -21.61 11.25
CA ASP A 527 -22.70 -22.48 10.09
C ASP A 527 -21.70 -21.85 9.10
N PRO A 528 -20.59 -22.54 8.78
CA PRO A 528 -19.54 -21.99 7.92
C PRO A 528 -19.99 -21.78 6.47
N ALA A 529 -21.15 -22.28 6.03
CA ALA A 529 -21.69 -22.01 4.71
C ALA A 529 -22.10 -20.54 4.49
N TRP A 530 -22.22 -19.74 5.56
CA TRP A 530 -22.62 -18.33 5.50
C TRP A 530 -21.42 -17.41 5.66
N ILE A 531 -21.27 -16.46 4.73
CA ILE A 531 -20.16 -15.51 4.68
C ILE A 531 -20.05 -14.69 5.97
N GLU A 532 -21.18 -14.21 6.50
CA GLU A 532 -21.27 -13.38 7.69
C GLU A 532 -20.69 -14.06 8.94
N ASN A 533 -20.73 -15.39 9.00
CA ASN A 533 -20.23 -16.15 10.15
C ASN A 533 -18.69 -16.17 10.23
N TRP A 534 -17.99 -15.83 9.14
CA TRP A 534 -16.52 -15.80 9.09
C TRP A 534 -15.90 -14.52 9.65
N PHE A 535 -16.70 -13.51 10.02
CA PHE A 535 -16.21 -12.19 10.45
C PHE A 535 -15.15 -12.26 11.57
N LEU A 536 -15.33 -13.13 12.57
CA LEU A 536 -14.33 -13.31 13.65
C LEU A 536 -13.05 -14.01 13.17
N ALA A 537 -13.15 -15.00 12.29
CA ALA A 537 -11.98 -15.68 11.73
C ALA A 537 -11.16 -14.73 10.84
N VAL A 538 -11.82 -13.87 10.07
CA VAL A 538 -11.21 -12.79 9.28
C VAL A 538 -10.50 -11.79 10.18
N TRP A 539 -11.11 -11.38 11.29
CA TRP A 539 -10.46 -10.52 12.28
C TRP A 539 -9.20 -11.18 12.85
N ALA A 540 -9.30 -12.45 13.26
CA ALA A 540 -8.18 -13.22 13.78
C ALA A 540 -7.11 -13.54 12.73
N TYR A 541 -7.43 -13.50 11.44
CA TYR A 541 -6.45 -13.62 10.36
C TYR A 541 -5.42 -12.48 10.43
N ASN A 542 -5.90 -11.26 10.67
CA ASN A 542 -5.06 -10.07 10.73
C ASN A 542 -4.34 -9.88 12.06
N SER A 543 -5.05 -10.01 13.19
CA SER A 543 -4.50 -9.69 14.51
C SER A 543 -4.16 -10.91 15.37
N GLY A 544 -4.47 -12.12 14.91
CA GLY A 544 -4.34 -13.34 15.70
C GLY A 544 -5.54 -13.63 16.60
N TYR A 545 -5.55 -14.85 17.16
CA TYR A 545 -6.46 -15.32 18.21
C TYR A 545 -5.60 -15.70 19.43
N HIS A 546 -6.03 -15.29 20.62
CA HIS A 546 -5.34 -15.58 21.87
C HIS A 546 -6.15 -16.55 22.72
N PRO A 547 -5.73 -17.80 22.89
CA PRO A 547 -6.52 -18.81 23.61
C PRO A 547 -6.60 -18.51 25.11
N SER A 548 -7.66 -18.97 25.78
CA SER A 548 -7.84 -18.77 27.23
C SER A 548 -6.71 -19.39 28.07
N SER A 549 -6.02 -20.40 27.56
CA SER A 549 -4.83 -21.00 28.17
C SER A 549 -3.68 -20.01 28.32
N GLU A 550 -3.62 -18.98 27.48
CA GLU A 550 -2.61 -17.92 27.53
C GLU A 550 -3.09 -16.68 28.29
N ALA A 551 -4.30 -16.70 28.85
CA ALA A 551 -4.86 -15.55 29.54
C ALA A 551 -3.96 -15.06 30.68
N GLY A 552 -3.30 -15.97 31.41
CA GLY A 552 -2.34 -15.60 32.47
C GLY A 552 -1.19 -14.72 31.97
N SER A 553 -0.65 -15.01 30.79
CA SER A 553 0.41 -14.20 30.14
C SER A 553 -0.14 -12.89 29.55
N ASN A 554 -1.44 -12.87 29.28
CA ASN A 554 -2.14 -11.74 28.70
C ASN A 554 -2.95 -10.95 29.76
N ASN A 555 -2.52 -10.87 31.02
CA ASN A 555 -3.23 -10.13 32.09
C ASN A 555 -4.71 -10.49 32.22
N GLY A 556 -5.04 -11.78 32.11
CA GLY A 556 -6.41 -12.32 32.15
C GLY A 556 -7.19 -12.24 30.82
N ARG A 557 -6.59 -11.69 29.75
CA ARG A 557 -7.24 -11.45 28.45
C ARG A 557 -7.12 -12.64 27.52
N TRP A 558 -8.17 -12.94 26.78
CA TRP A 558 -8.17 -13.96 25.72
C TRP A 558 -9.25 -13.63 24.68
N GLY A 559 -9.24 -14.31 23.54
CA GLY A 559 -10.10 -14.02 22.40
C GLY A 559 -9.38 -13.20 21.32
N ILE A 560 -10.12 -12.30 20.66
CA ILE A 560 -9.64 -11.54 19.50
C ILE A 560 -9.47 -10.05 19.86
N GLY A 561 -8.31 -9.49 19.53
CA GLY A 561 -7.83 -8.21 20.08
C GLY A 561 -8.59 -6.94 19.68
N TRP A 562 -8.53 -5.91 20.53
CA TRP A 562 -9.31 -4.66 20.48
C TRP A 562 -9.14 -3.81 19.21
N LEU A 563 -7.98 -3.87 18.53
CA LEU A 563 -7.68 -2.98 17.40
C LEU A 563 -8.70 -3.09 16.28
N ASN A 564 -9.15 -4.30 15.95
CA ASN A 564 -10.06 -4.54 14.84
C ASN A 564 -11.54 -4.62 15.30
N ASN A 565 -11.83 -4.24 16.55
CA ASN A 565 -13.19 -4.15 17.04
C ASN A 565 -13.92 -2.98 16.37
N PRO A 566 -15.09 -3.19 15.73
CA PRO A 566 -15.89 -2.11 15.17
C PRO A 566 -16.19 -0.97 16.14
N ALA A 567 -16.28 -1.25 17.45
CA ALA A 567 -16.50 -0.28 18.52
C ALA A 567 -15.25 0.56 18.87
N ASN A 568 -14.10 0.24 18.30
CA ASN A 568 -12.86 0.96 18.59
C ASN A 568 -12.97 2.42 18.15
N PRO A 569 -12.78 3.40 19.05
CA PRO A 569 -12.99 4.81 18.75
C PRO A 569 -11.91 5.39 17.82
N SER A 570 -10.89 4.60 17.43
CA SER A 570 -9.96 4.93 16.33
C SER A 570 -10.63 4.94 14.96
N TYR A 571 -11.81 4.31 14.83
CA TYR A 571 -12.65 4.33 13.62
C TYR A 571 -13.85 5.24 13.84
N ASP A 572 -14.33 5.90 12.78
CA ASP A 572 -15.50 6.77 12.86
C ASP A 572 -16.74 5.92 13.18
N PRO A 573 -17.44 6.13 14.33
CA PRO A 573 -18.64 5.37 14.68
C PRO A 573 -19.83 5.66 13.74
N ALA A 574 -19.75 6.69 12.91
CA ALA A 574 -20.73 7.05 11.90
C ALA A 574 -20.45 6.41 10.51
N ARG A 575 -19.33 5.72 10.33
CA ARG A 575 -18.92 5.19 9.01
C ARG A 575 -19.98 4.24 8.42
N PRO A 576 -20.23 4.29 7.10
CA PRO A 576 -21.02 3.28 6.41
C PRO A 576 -20.22 1.97 6.27
N GLY A 577 -20.80 0.93 5.66
CA GLY A 577 -20.02 -0.25 5.27
C GLY A 577 -18.97 0.13 4.21
N PHE A 578 -17.76 -0.41 4.34
CA PHE A 578 -16.65 -0.11 3.43
C PHE A 578 -17.02 -0.38 1.96
N LEU A 579 -16.75 0.58 1.07
CA LEU A 579 -17.05 0.54 -0.37
C LEU A 579 -18.54 0.49 -0.75
N ARG A 580 -19.47 0.50 0.21
CA ARG A 580 -20.90 0.43 -0.10
C ARG A 580 -21.39 1.62 -0.92
N ASP A 581 -20.89 2.81 -0.58
CA ASP A 581 -21.21 4.03 -1.30
C ASP A 581 -20.31 4.23 -2.52
N THR A 582 -19.01 3.91 -2.42
CA THR A 582 -18.02 4.29 -3.44
C THR A 582 -16.68 3.57 -3.30
N TYR A 583 -15.99 3.34 -4.42
CA TYR A 583 -14.59 2.89 -4.42
C TYR A 583 -13.63 3.89 -3.78
N ALA A 584 -14.00 5.17 -3.66
CA ALA A 584 -13.15 6.19 -3.07
C ALA A 584 -12.88 5.95 -1.57
N ASP A 585 -13.62 5.07 -0.89
CA ASP A 585 -13.29 4.64 0.47
C ASP A 585 -11.91 3.95 0.54
N ALA A 586 -11.44 3.35 -0.57
CA ALA A 586 -10.10 2.76 -0.68
C ALA A 586 -8.95 3.80 -0.67
N GLU A 587 -9.27 5.11 -0.72
CA GLU A 587 -8.28 6.18 -0.51
C GLU A 587 -7.97 6.39 0.99
N THR A 588 -8.89 6.03 1.88
CA THR A 588 -8.73 6.14 3.34
C THR A 588 -9.17 4.86 4.06
N PRO A 589 -8.54 3.71 3.76
CA PRO A 589 -8.93 2.41 4.33
C PRO A 589 -8.70 2.34 5.85
N ASN A 590 -7.93 3.25 6.44
CA ASN A 590 -7.73 3.36 7.88
C ASN A 590 -8.99 3.79 8.65
N GLU A 591 -10.05 4.24 7.98
CA GLU A 591 -11.32 4.57 8.63
C GLU A 591 -12.15 3.33 9.00
N TRP A 592 -11.82 2.15 8.47
CA TRP A 592 -12.50 0.88 8.76
C TRP A 592 -11.56 -0.16 9.38
N PRO A 593 -12.03 -0.96 10.36
CA PRO A 593 -11.31 -2.12 10.86
C PRO A 593 -11.16 -3.18 9.76
N TYR A 594 -10.10 -4.00 9.87
CA TYR A 594 -9.77 -5.04 8.90
C TYR A 594 -10.97 -5.91 8.46
N PRO A 595 -11.78 -6.53 9.36
CA PRO A 595 -12.88 -7.39 8.92
C PRO A 595 -13.98 -6.65 8.15
N GLU A 596 -14.26 -5.36 8.46
CA GLU A 596 -15.22 -4.57 7.67
C GLU A 596 -14.70 -4.33 6.25
N ARG A 597 -13.38 -4.14 6.08
CA ARG A 597 -12.78 -4.00 4.75
C ARG A 597 -12.91 -5.26 3.91
N ILE A 598 -12.68 -6.43 4.52
CA ILE A 598 -12.84 -7.72 3.83
C ILE A 598 -14.29 -7.90 3.37
N MET A 599 -15.26 -7.61 4.24
CA MET A 599 -16.68 -7.67 3.87
C MET A 599 -17.02 -6.70 2.73
N GLY A 600 -16.43 -5.49 2.73
CA GLY A 600 -16.57 -4.56 1.62
C GLY A 600 -16.00 -5.09 0.30
N TRP A 601 -14.83 -5.74 0.30
CA TRP A 601 -14.27 -6.38 -0.89
C TRP A 601 -15.05 -7.61 -1.37
N ILE A 602 -15.78 -8.28 -0.49
CA ILE A 602 -16.71 -9.35 -0.86
C ILE A 602 -17.93 -8.78 -1.59
N GLU A 603 -18.50 -7.68 -1.10
CA GLU A 603 -19.63 -6.99 -1.74
C GLU A 603 -19.21 -6.29 -3.04
N THR A 604 -18.00 -5.74 -3.06
CA THR A 604 -17.48 -4.88 -4.12
C THR A 604 -16.13 -5.42 -4.60
N PRO A 605 -16.11 -6.41 -5.52
CA PRO A 605 -14.86 -6.95 -6.04
C PRO A 605 -13.93 -5.88 -6.62
N GLN A 606 -12.62 -6.06 -6.47
CA GLN A 606 -11.66 -5.15 -7.08
C GLN A 606 -11.85 -5.08 -8.60
N LEU A 607 -11.64 -3.90 -9.17
CA LEU A 607 -11.57 -3.77 -10.62
C LEU A 607 -10.16 -4.14 -11.11
N ARG A 608 -10.07 -4.84 -12.23
CA ARG A 608 -8.82 -5.28 -12.88
C ARG A 608 -8.96 -5.34 -14.38
N GLY A 609 -7.85 -5.14 -15.09
CA GLY A 609 -7.75 -5.39 -16.53
C GLY A 609 -7.56 -4.12 -17.37
N PHE A 610 -6.80 -4.27 -18.44
CA PHE A 610 -6.51 -3.23 -19.44
C PHE A 610 -7.06 -3.66 -20.81
N PRO A 611 -7.64 -2.76 -21.64
CA PRO A 611 -8.05 -1.36 -21.39
C PRO A 611 -9.40 -1.23 -20.67
N ILE A 612 -10.10 -2.34 -20.46
CA ILE A 612 -11.41 -2.38 -19.80
C ILE A 612 -11.22 -3.06 -18.46
N ALA A 613 -11.44 -2.31 -17.38
CA ALA A 613 -11.45 -2.89 -16.04
C ALA A 613 -12.79 -3.57 -15.76
N THR A 614 -12.74 -4.83 -15.31
CA THR A 614 -13.88 -5.63 -14.87
C THR A 614 -13.69 -6.06 -13.43
N GLU A 615 -14.75 -6.55 -12.80
CA GLU A 615 -14.65 -7.20 -11.48
C GLU A 615 -13.68 -8.37 -11.55
N ALA A 616 -12.76 -8.43 -10.59
CA ALA A 616 -11.66 -9.39 -10.53
C ALA A 616 -12.12 -10.80 -10.13
N TYR A 617 -13.29 -10.92 -9.50
CA TYR A 617 -13.87 -12.17 -9.04
C TYR A 617 -15.38 -12.02 -8.81
N ALA A 618 -16.10 -13.13 -8.73
CA ALA A 618 -17.55 -13.12 -8.57
C ALA A 618 -18.01 -12.70 -7.17
N GLN A 619 -19.02 -11.81 -7.13
CA GLN A 619 -19.83 -11.52 -5.94
C GLN A 619 -20.53 -12.79 -5.40
N PRO A 620 -20.83 -12.84 -4.09
CA PRO A 620 -21.52 -13.99 -3.49
C PRO A 620 -22.96 -14.14 -3.96
N THR A 621 -23.58 -15.28 -3.61
CA THR A 621 -25.02 -15.47 -3.77
C THR A 621 -25.73 -14.90 -2.54
N TYR A 622 -26.34 -13.72 -2.69
CA TYR A 622 -27.14 -13.11 -1.63
C TYR A 622 -28.42 -13.91 -1.35
N GLY A 623 -28.80 -13.99 -0.08
CA GLY A 623 -30.07 -14.56 0.33
C GLY A 623 -31.25 -13.67 -0.07
N PRO A 624 -32.46 -14.24 -0.20
CA PRO A 624 -33.65 -13.48 -0.62
C PRO A 624 -34.01 -12.34 0.34
N ASN A 625 -33.66 -12.49 1.63
CA ASN A 625 -33.93 -11.52 2.69
C ASN A 625 -32.64 -10.79 3.13
N SER A 626 -31.56 -10.87 2.35
CA SER A 626 -30.39 -10.03 2.60
C SER A 626 -30.78 -8.55 2.53
N PRO A 627 -30.11 -7.66 3.28
CA PRO A 627 -30.45 -6.24 3.30
C PRO A 627 -30.35 -5.60 1.91
N ASP A 628 -31.24 -4.64 1.62
CA ASP A 628 -31.19 -3.80 0.43
C ASP A 628 -30.29 -2.57 0.64
N TYR A 629 -29.62 -2.11 -0.42
CA TYR A 629 -28.80 -0.89 -0.39
C TYR A 629 -28.86 -0.12 -1.72
N GLU A 630 -30.06 0.36 -2.02
CA GLU A 630 -30.48 0.83 -3.36
C GLU A 630 -29.64 1.95 -3.98
N SER A 631 -28.76 2.63 -3.22
CA SER A 631 -27.86 3.64 -3.79
C SER A 631 -26.85 3.04 -4.79
N ARG A 632 -26.48 1.77 -4.62
CA ARG A 632 -25.50 1.08 -5.49
C ARG A 632 -25.80 -0.41 -5.69
N PHE A 633 -26.43 -1.08 -4.73
CA PHE A 633 -26.64 -2.52 -4.73
C PHE A 633 -28.11 -2.87 -4.53
N THR A 634 -28.56 -3.95 -5.16
CA THR A 634 -29.88 -4.50 -4.84
C THR A 634 -29.84 -5.27 -3.53
N LYS A 635 -28.76 -6.01 -3.25
CA LYS A 635 -28.55 -6.76 -2.01
C LYS A 635 -27.11 -6.61 -1.52
N VAL A 636 -26.93 -6.61 -0.20
CA VAL A 636 -25.63 -6.53 0.48
C VAL A 636 -25.54 -7.58 1.60
N LEU A 637 -24.36 -7.79 2.18
CA LEU A 637 -24.18 -8.66 3.34
C LEU A 637 -24.88 -8.08 4.57
N SER A 638 -25.31 -8.95 5.47
CA SER A 638 -25.67 -8.52 6.81
C SER A 638 -24.40 -8.22 7.61
N LEU A 639 -24.14 -6.94 7.91
CA LEU A 639 -22.96 -6.57 8.69
C LEU A 639 -23.28 -6.41 10.18
N PRO A 640 -22.37 -6.79 11.08
CA PRO A 640 -22.52 -6.48 12.49
C PRO A 640 -22.54 -4.96 12.70
N GLY A 641 -23.36 -4.51 13.64
CA GLY A 641 -23.34 -3.12 14.08
C GLY A 641 -22.04 -2.79 14.83
N VAL A 642 -21.73 -1.49 14.93
CA VAL A 642 -20.54 -0.95 15.62
C VAL A 642 -20.36 -1.52 17.03
N TYR A 643 -21.45 -1.76 17.77
CA TYR A 643 -21.42 -2.27 19.14
C TYR A 643 -21.76 -3.76 19.29
N THR A 644 -21.89 -4.50 18.19
CA THR A 644 -22.20 -5.94 18.25
C THR A 644 -21.17 -6.69 19.11
N PHE A 645 -19.88 -6.34 19.02
CA PHE A 645 -18.79 -6.97 19.77
C PHE A 645 -18.40 -6.20 21.03
N CYS A 646 -19.39 -5.64 21.73
CA CYS A 646 -19.17 -4.82 22.91
C CYS A 646 -20.10 -5.23 24.06
N SER A 647 -19.55 -5.94 25.05
CA SER A 647 -20.28 -6.36 26.24
C SER A 647 -19.43 -6.22 27.51
N PRO A 648 -19.95 -5.57 28.57
CA PRO A 648 -19.21 -5.39 29.83
C PRO A 648 -18.86 -6.72 30.50
N SER A 649 -19.67 -7.77 30.32
CA SER A 649 -19.46 -9.08 30.95
C SER A 649 -18.60 -10.02 30.12
N ILE A 650 -18.34 -9.69 28.85
CA ILE A 650 -17.53 -10.53 27.95
C ILE A 650 -16.14 -9.91 27.84
N ASN A 651 -16.06 -8.72 27.27
CA ASN A 651 -14.79 -8.09 26.93
C ASN A 651 -14.64 -6.72 27.61
N SER A 652 -15.34 -6.49 28.71
CA SER A 652 -15.30 -5.21 29.45
C SER A 652 -15.69 -3.99 28.63
N CYS A 653 -16.26 -4.20 27.45
CA CYS A 653 -16.61 -3.14 26.53
C CYS A 653 -18.00 -2.59 26.87
N THR A 654 -18.10 -1.29 27.12
CA THR A 654 -19.37 -0.63 27.41
C THR A 654 -19.97 0.01 26.16
N PRO A 655 -21.06 -0.54 25.60
CA PRO A 655 -21.63 -0.08 24.34
C PRO A 655 -22.16 1.35 24.44
N ASN A 656 -22.24 2.04 23.30
CA ASN A 656 -22.80 3.39 23.18
C ASN A 656 -22.11 4.48 24.04
N THR A 657 -20.85 4.27 24.44
CA THR A 657 -20.04 5.27 25.14
C THR A 657 -18.93 5.81 24.23
N GLY A 658 -18.43 7.02 24.49
CA GLY A 658 -17.37 7.63 23.67
C GLY A 658 -16.00 6.94 23.71
N ASN A 659 -15.75 6.08 24.69
CA ASN A 659 -14.64 5.14 24.66
C ASN A 659 -15.17 3.83 25.26
N PRO A 660 -15.58 2.89 24.39
CA PRO A 660 -16.19 1.65 24.84
C PRO A 660 -15.24 0.74 25.61
N CYS A 661 -13.92 0.88 25.45
CA CYS A 661 -12.94 0.07 26.17
C CYS A 661 -12.27 0.86 27.30
N PRO A 662 -12.62 0.62 28.59
CA PRO A 662 -12.04 1.38 29.69
C PRO A 662 -10.54 1.06 29.82
N ALA A 663 -9.71 2.10 29.72
CA ALA A 663 -8.26 1.98 29.64
C ALA A 663 -7.54 1.63 30.97
N ASP A 664 -8.27 1.31 32.03
CA ASP A 664 -7.71 1.29 33.39
C ASP A 664 -7.19 -0.11 33.82
N SER A 665 -7.65 -1.19 33.18
CA SER A 665 -7.11 -2.54 33.42
C SER A 665 -7.51 -3.64 32.40
N GLU A 666 -8.35 -3.39 31.40
CA GLU A 666 -9.00 -4.48 30.65
C GLU A 666 -8.91 -4.22 29.15
N ALA A 667 -8.09 -4.99 28.42
CA ALA A 667 -8.11 -4.90 26.96
C ALA A 667 -9.31 -5.69 26.45
N CYS A 668 -10.12 -5.04 25.61
CA CYS A 668 -11.45 -5.49 25.24
C CYS A 668 -11.45 -6.56 24.16
N TRP A 669 -10.79 -7.68 24.45
CA TRP A 669 -10.65 -8.81 23.57
C TRP A 669 -11.96 -9.59 23.52
N TRP A 670 -12.54 -9.72 22.33
CA TRP A 670 -13.83 -10.35 22.16
C TRP A 670 -13.72 -11.86 22.22
N HIS A 671 -14.61 -12.48 23.01
CA HIS A 671 -14.73 -13.93 23.11
C HIS A 671 -16.16 -14.43 23.36
N GLY A 672 -17.18 -13.63 23.01
CA GLY A 672 -18.59 -13.94 23.25
C GLY A 672 -19.34 -14.46 22.01
N ASN A 673 -20.64 -14.68 22.20
CA ASN A 673 -21.56 -15.12 21.16
C ASN A 673 -22.51 -13.97 20.79
N VAL A 674 -22.75 -13.75 19.51
CA VAL A 674 -23.67 -12.71 19.00
C VAL A 674 -24.49 -13.22 17.82
N THR A 675 -25.70 -12.68 17.71
CA THR A 675 -26.56 -12.88 16.55
C THR A 675 -26.96 -11.50 16.03
N PHE A 676 -26.68 -11.24 14.76
CA PHE A 676 -27.08 -10.00 14.08
C PHE A 676 -27.84 -10.28 12.77
N ALA A 677 -27.90 -11.53 12.33
CA ALA A 677 -28.66 -11.96 11.16
C ALA A 677 -29.26 -13.37 11.34
N ASN A 678 -30.44 -13.59 10.77
CA ASN A 678 -31.08 -14.88 10.62
C ASN A 678 -30.66 -15.54 9.30
N CYS A 679 -29.47 -16.15 9.29
CA CYS A 679 -28.93 -16.77 8.06
C CYS A 679 -29.86 -17.85 7.46
N PRO A 680 -30.44 -18.81 8.22
CA PRO A 680 -31.41 -19.76 7.67
C PRO A 680 -32.69 -19.10 7.13
N GLY A 681 -33.03 -17.91 7.64
CA GLY A 681 -34.12 -17.07 7.13
C GLY A 681 -33.78 -16.31 5.84
N GLY A 682 -32.60 -16.49 5.27
CA GLY A 682 -32.19 -15.86 4.01
C GLY A 682 -31.60 -14.47 4.16
N GLU A 683 -31.19 -14.06 5.36
CA GLU A 683 -30.57 -12.74 5.62
C GLU A 683 -29.05 -12.72 5.32
N CYS A 684 -28.44 -13.88 5.09
CA CYS A 684 -26.99 -14.04 4.88
C CYS A 684 -26.66 -14.49 3.46
N ALA A 685 -25.43 -14.27 3.03
CA ALA A 685 -24.94 -14.67 1.72
C ALA A 685 -24.17 -16.00 1.76
N LYS A 686 -24.20 -16.71 0.63
CA LYS A 686 -23.47 -17.96 0.41
C LYS A 686 -22.42 -17.81 -0.68
N GLU A 687 -21.57 -18.81 -0.73
CA GLU A 687 -20.62 -19.00 -1.81
C GLU A 687 -21.26 -18.91 -3.21
N LYS A 688 -20.49 -18.36 -4.14
CA LYS A 688 -20.72 -18.51 -5.58
C LYS A 688 -19.42 -18.96 -6.21
N VAL A 689 -19.39 -20.19 -6.72
CA VAL A 689 -18.23 -20.76 -7.39
C VAL A 689 -18.26 -20.38 -8.87
N THR A 690 -17.15 -19.86 -9.38
CA THR A 690 -16.94 -19.59 -10.80
C THR A 690 -16.24 -20.79 -11.46
N TYR A 691 -15.30 -21.41 -10.76
CA TYR A 691 -14.49 -22.54 -11.23
C TYR A 691 -14.76 -23.82 -10.43
N GLY A 692 -15.57 -24.71 -11.02
CA GLY A 692 -15.88 -26.00 -10.42
C GLY A 692 -14.69 -26.98 -10.33
N SER A 693 -14.94 -28.16 -9.75
CA SER A 693 -13.92 -29.17 -9.48
C SER A 693 -13.28 -29.84 -10.72
N SER A 694 -13.81 -29.59 -11.91
CA SER A 694 -13.22 -30.04 -13.18
C SER A 694 -12.60 -28.90 -14.00
N SER A 695 -12.67 -27.66 -13.52
CA SER A 695 -12.13 -26.51 -14.23
C SER A 695 -10.61 -26.58 -14.28
N ALA A 696 -10.07 -26.51 -15.50
CA ALA A 696 -8.64 -26.34 -15.72
C ALA A 696 -8.17 -24.98 -15.18
N GLU A 697 -6.90 -24.90 -14.81
CA GLU A 697 -6.25 -23.64 -14.49
C GLU A 697 -6.37 -22.68 -15.68
N PRO A 698 -6.90 -21.47 -15.48
CA PRO A 698 -6.94 -20.46 -16.52
C PRO A 698 -5.54 -20.19 -17.07
N GLY A 699 -5.45 -19.94 -18.37
CA GLY A 699 -4.21 -19.45 -18.97
C GLY A 699 -3.91 -18.06 -18.43
N VAL A 700 -2.64 -17.77 -18.18
CA VAL A 700 -2.23 -16.44 -17.71
C VAL A 700 -2.57 -15.38 -18.76
N GLN A 701 -3.29 -14.34 -18.33
CA GLN A 701 -3.61 -13.20 -19.19
C GLN A 701 -2.41 -12.24 -19.20
N ARG A 702 -1.50 -12.42 -20.16
CA ARG A 702 -0.29 -11.61 -20.28
C ARG A 702 -0.62 -10.19 -20.71
N VAL A 703 0.10 -9.23 -20.13
CA VAL A 703 0.05 -7.83 -20.59
C VAL A 703 1.09 -7.56 -21.68
N TYR A 704 2.29 -8.16 -21.57
CA TYR A 704 3.33 -8.09 -22.59
C TYR A 704 3.52 -9.47 -23.25
N ASP A 705 3.59 -9.45 -24.58
CA ASP A 705 3.90 -10.65 -25.34
C ASP A 705 5.37 -11.02 -25.13
N ARG A 706 5.64 -12.32 -25.02
CA ARG A 706 7.01 -12.83 -24.90
C ARG A 706 7.62 -13.01 -26.28
N ASP A 707 8.80 -12.42 -26.52
CA ASP A 707 9.61 -12.78 -27.68
C ASP A 707 10.53 -13.98 -27.38
N CYS A 708 10.42 -15.02 -28.23
CA CYS A 708 11.29 -16.21 -28.18
C CYS A 708 12.30 -16.26 -29.33
N SER A 709 12.47 -15.17 -30.07
CA SER A 709 13.47 -15.08 -31.13
C SER A 709 14.87 -15.30 -30.55
N VAL A 710 15.68 -16.12 -31.23
CA VAL A 710 17.09 -16.30 -30.86
C VAL A 710 17.90 -15.27 -31.62
N PHE A 711 18.69 -14.49 -30.91
CA PHE A 711 19.61 -13.53 -31.51
C PHE A 711 20.75 -14.28 -32.21
N THR A 712 20.75 -14.24 -33.53
CA THR A 712 21.78 -14.91 -34.35
C THR A 712 22.83 -13.95 -34.89
N GLY A 713 22.60 -12.63 -34.83
CA GLY A 713 23.38 -11.64 -35.58
C GLY A 713 23.16 -11.68 -37.11
N ASN A 714 22.33 -12.59 -37.64
CA ASN A 714 22.21 -12.76 -39.10
C ASN A 714 21.37 -11.69 -39.78
N SER A 715 20.63 -10.87 -39.01
CA SER A 715 19.92 -9.71 -39.56
C SER A 715 20.90 -8.57 -39.90
N ASP A 716 22.10 -8.59 -39.32
CA ASP A 716 23.18 -7.65 -39.62
C ASP A 716 23.84 -8.03 -40.97
N PRO A 717 23.72 -7.19 -42.02
CA PRO A 717 24.29 -7.45 -43.33
C PRO A 717 25.83 -7.34 -43.38
N ASP A 718 26.45 -6.77 -42.35
CA ASP A 718 27.90 -6.57 -42.22
C ASP A 718 28.57 -7.69 -41.40
N LYS A 719 27.79 -8.58 -40.79
CA LYS A 719 28.28 -9.73 -40.02
C LYS A 719 29.31 -10.58 -40.78
N ASP A 720 30.45 -10.81 -40.14
CA ASP A 720 31.40 -11.86 -40.52
C ASP A 720 30.86 -13.23 -40.09
N ALA A 721 30.22 -13.92 -41.03
CA ALA A 721 29.64 -15.24 -40.81
C ALA A 721 30.68 -16.33 -40.46
N THR A 722 31.98 -16.08 -40.61
CA THR A 722 33.03 -17.02 -40.21
C THR A 722 33.40 -16.94 -38.74
N ARG A 723 32.95 -15.88 -38.06
CA ARG A 723 33.20 -15.62 -36.65
C ARG A 723 31.92 -15.77 -35.84
N ARG A 724 32.08 -16.12 -34.57
CA ARG A 724 30.97 -16.34 -33.66
C ARG A 724 30.47 -15.02 -33.07
N THR A 725 29.15 -14.82 -33.07
CA THR A 725 28.48 -13.76 -32.31
C THR A 725 28.48 -14.09 -30.82
N SER A 726 28.87 -13.13 -30.00
CA SER A 726 28.88 -13.27 -28.54
C SER A 726 27.63 -12.61 -27.95
N VAL A 727 26.85 -13.32 -27.14
CA VAL A 727 25.67 -12.77 -26.46
C VAL A 727 25.87 -12.91 -24.95
N VAL A 728 25.83 -11.78 -24.26
CA VAL A 728 26.00 -11.67 -22.82
C VAL A 728 24.66 -11.45 -22.16
N TYR A 729 24.27 -12.41 -21.32
CA TYR A 729 23.03 -12.39 -20.55
C TYR A 729 23.22 -11.80 -19.15
N THR A 730 22.11 -11.38 -18.53
CA THR A 730 22.03 -10.84 -17.17
C THR A 730 22.28 -11.89 -16.07
N THR A 731 22.14 -13.18 -16.40
CA THR A 731 22.52 -14.29 -15.52
C THR A 731 23.60 -15.14 -16.18
N ILE A 732 24.49 -15.72 -15.37
CA ILE A 732 25.55 -16.60 -15.88
C ILE A 732 25.00 -17.95 -16.38
N ASP A 733 23.86 -18.35 -15.82
CA ASP A 733 23.21 -19.63 -16.09
C ASP A 733 21.80 -19.34 -16.59
N SER A 734 21.67 -19.29 -17.92
CA SER A 734 20.42 -19.01 -18.63
C SER A 734 19.37 -20.10 -18.44
N SER A 735 19.69 -21.24 -17.79
CA SER A 735 18.69 -22.23 -17.37
C SER A 735 17.79 -21.74 -16.24
N GLN A 736 18.19 -20.65 -15.56
CA GLN A 736 17.44 -19.99 -14.48
C GLN A 736 16.29 -19.11 -14.99
N TYR A 737 16.24 -18.84 -16.29
CA TYR A 737 15.19 -18.02 -16.90
C TYR A 737 13.86 -18.76 -16.89
N ALA A 738 13.04 -18.46 -15.89
CA ALA A 738 11.81 -19.20 -15.64
C ALA A 738 10.68 -18.87 -16.62
N MET A 739 10.69 -17.67 -17.20
CA MET A 739 9.85 -17.32 -18.36
C MET A 739 10.57 -17.49 -19.70
N GLY A 740 11.87 -17.78 -19.66
CA GLY A 740 12.72 -17.87 -20.83
C GLY A 740 12.34 -18.98 -21.79
N CYS A 741 12.70 -18.76 -23.04
CA CYS A 741 12.57 -19.75 -24.10
C CYS A 741 13.78 -20.71 -24.02
N ALA A 742 13.99 -21.58 -25.01
CA ALA A 742 15.22 -22.37 -25.04
C ALA A 742 16.41 -21.40 -25.20
N SER A 743 17.25 -21.29 -24.17
CA SER A 743 18.33 -20.31 -24.12
C SER A 743 19.66 -20.91 -24.57
N ASP A 744 20.40 -20.16 -25.38
CA ASP A 744 21.81 -20.46 -25.65
C ASP A 744 22.65 -20.22 -24.38
N PRO A 745 23.81 -20.88 -24.24
CA PRO A 745 24.73 -20.60 -23.15
C PRO A 745 25.17 -19.14 -23.16
N ASN A 746 25.33 -18.55 -21.97
CA ASN A 746 25.91 -17.22 -21.83
C ASN A 746 27.35 -17.19 -22.33
N ASP A 747 27.65 -16.29 -23.26
CA ASP A 747 28.96 -16.14 -23.86
C ASP A 747 29.68 -14.90 -23.35
N GLY A 748 29.84 -14.85 -22.04
CA GLY A 748 30.51 -13.74 -21.37
C GLY A 748 30.10 -13.65 -19.93
N LYS A 749 30.16 -12.44 -19.39
CA LYS A 749 29.85 -12.17 -18.00
C LYS A 749 29.14 -10.85 -17.86
N PHE A 750 27.98 -10.87 -17.20
CA PHE A 750 27.38 -9.67 -16.63
C PHE A 750 27.75 -9.53 -15.16
N VAL A 751 28.03 -8.31 -14.71
CA VAL A 751 28.23 -7.97 -13.31
C VAL A 751 27.44 -6.72 -12.98
N LEU A 752 26.61 -6.78 -11.95
CA LEU A 752 25.98 -5.61 -11.35
C LEU A 752 26.68 -5.27 -10.03
N ARG A 753 27.01 -4.00 -9.83
CA ARG A 753 27.68 -3.52 -8.60
C ARG A 753 26.97 -2.30 -8.05
N ALA A 754 26.68 -2.35 -6.76
CA ALA A 754 26.21 -1.20 -6.00
C ALA A 754 27.36 -0.32 -5.50
N GLY A 755 27.08 0.96 -5.30
CA GLY A 755 27.93 1.95 -4.67
C GLY A 755 28.90 2.68 -5.59
N PHE A 756 29.43 3.80 -5.08
CA PHE A 756 30.44 4.61 -5.76
C PHE A 756 31.64 4.86 -4.81
N PRO A 757 32.87 4.42 -5.17
CA PRO A 757 33.20 3.58 -6.33
C PRO A 757 32.47 2.22 -6.28
N ALA A 758 32.29 1.60 -7.45
CA ALA A 758 31.55 0.35 -7.60
C ALA A 758 32.08 -0.75 -6.66
N GLY A 759 31.16 -1.38 -5.90
CA GLY A 759 31.50 -2.37 -4.87
C GLY A 759 31.67 -1.77 -3.47
N SER A 760 31.39 -0.49 -3.28
CA SER A 760 31.33 0.16 -1.96
C SER A 760 30.16 -0.40 -1.13
N THR A 761 30.38 -0.63 0.17
CA THR A 761 29.35 -1.11 1.11
C THR A 761 28.34 -0.05 1.54
N ASN A 762 28.48 1.19 1.03
CA ASN A 762 27.66 2.34 1.46
C ASN A 762 26.37 2.51 0.65
N ALA A 763 26.02 1.53 -0.18
CA ALA A 763 24.93 1.60 -1.16
C ALA A 763 23.68 0.83 -0.74
N LEU A 764 23.28 0.97 0.53
CA LEU A 764 22.14 0.25 1.08
C LEU A 764 20.83 0.49 0.30
N TYR A 765 20.68 1.67 -0.33
CA TYR A 765 19.49 1.98 -1.13
C TYR A 765 19.51 1.28 -2.47
N ALA A 766 20.67 1.18 -3.11
CA ALA A 766 20.83 0.39 -4.32
C ALA A 766 20.40 -1.07 -4.11
N ASP A 767 20.66 -1.65 -2.92
CA ASP A 767 20.19 -3.01 -2.60
C ASP A 767 18.66 -3.10 -2.43
N ILE A 768 18.03 -2.04 -1.89
CA ILE A 768 16.58 -1.97 -1.68
C ILE A 768 15.86 -1.74 -3.02
N ASP A 769 16.38 -0.81 -3.82
CA ASP A 769 15.85 -0.30 -5.09
C ASP A 769 16.22 -1.14 -6.32
N LEU A 770 16.99 -2.22 -6.14
CA LEU A 770 17.28 -3.15 -7.22
C LEU A 770 16.13 -4.16 -7.35
N HIS A 771 15.56 -4.29 -8.55
CA HIS A 771 14.45 -5.18 -8.84
C HIS A 771 14.78 -6.12 -10.00
N GLN A 772 14.11 -7.28 -10.05
CA GLN A 772 14.19 -8.24 -11.16
C GLN A 772 12.81 -8.52 -11.73
N LEU A 773 12.76 -8.76 -13.05
CA LEU A 773 11.58 -9.22 -13.76
C LEU A 773 11.90 -10.42 -14.65
N GLY A 774 10.93 -11.31 -14.79
CA GLY A 774 10.91 -12.39 -15.77
C GLY A 774 10.45 -11.89 -17.14
N ALA A 775 11.01 -10.77 -17.57
CA ALA A 775 10.73 -10.04 -18.80
C ALA A 775 12.06 -9.78 -19.53
N GLY A 776 12.00 -9.07 -20.67
CA GLY A 776 13.16 -8.81 -21.49
C GLY A 776 13.68 -10.06 -22.21
N TYR A 777 14.88 -9.98 -22.76
CA TYR A 777 15.41 -11.03 -23.62
C TYR A 777 15.58 -12.35 -22.87
N GLN A 778 14.93 -13.39 -23.39
CA GLN A 778 14.90 -14.71 -22.76
C GLN A 778 14.35 -14.71 -21.32
N GLY A 779 13.62 -13.67 -20.89
CA GLY A 779 12.81 -13.70 -19.67
C GLY A 779 13.58 -13.49 -18.36
N HIS A 780 14.62 -12.66 -18.35
CA HIS A 780 15.16 -12.08 -17.12
C HIS A 780 15.90 -10.74 -17.35
N MET A 781 15.51 -9.72 -16.60
CA MET A 781 16.17 -8.42 -16.55
C MET A 781 16.30 -7.90 -15.12
N TRP A 782 17.27 -7.00 -14.92
CA TRP A 782 17.35 -6.15 -13.72
C TRP A 782 16.87 -4.75 -14.06
N PHE A 783 16.27 -4.06 -13.12
CA PHE A 783 16.01 -2.63 -13.23
C PHE A 783 16.07 -1.93 -11.87
N SER A 784 16.17 -0.61 -11.90
CA SER A 784 16.19 0.29 -10.73
C SER A 784 15.75 1.66 -11.19
N HIS A 785 15.50 2.58 -10.26
CA HIS A 785 15.15 3.95 -10.60
C HIS A 785 16.39 4.80 -10.92
N VAL A 786 16.18 5.85 -11.72
CA VAL A 786 17.20 6.83 -12.09
C VAL A 786 17.29 7.94 -11.06
N TYR A 787 18.49 8.17 -10.52
CA TYR A 787 18.74 9.15 -9.46
C TYR A 787 19.67 10.28 -9.92
N PRO A 788 19.55 11.49 -9.33
CA PRO A 788 20.42 12.60 -9.67
C PRO A 788 21.82 12.43 -9.04
N PRO A 789 22.87 12.99 -9.66
CA PRO A 789 24.19 13.04 -9.06
C PRO A 789 24.21 13.95 -7.83
N VAL A 790 25.15 13.70 -6.91
CA VAL A 790 25.37 14.50 -5.69
C VAL A 790 26.69 15.23 -5.82
N ASN A 791 26.65 16.56 -5.83
CA ASN A 791 27.83 17.43 -6.03
C ASN A 791 28.61 17.17 -7.34
N GLY A 792 27.92 16.68 -8.38
CA GLY A 792 28.52 16.34 -9.67
C GLY A 792 29.09 14.92 -9.76
N ASP A 793 29.10 14.16 -8.65
CA ASP A 793 29.50 12.75 -8.63
C ASP A 793 28.27 11.82 -8.61
N PRO A 794 28.39 10.57 -9.08
CA PRO A 794 27.38 9.55 -8.87
C PRO A 794 27.00 9.42 -7.40
N ASN A 795 25.70 9.35 -7.13
CA ASN A 795 25.18 9.24 -5.78
C ASN A 795 25.60 7.89 -5.16
N PRO A 796 26.55 7.85 -4.20
CA PRO A 796 27.17 6.61 -3.73
C PRO A 796 26.19 5.67 -3.01
N LYS A 797 25.02 6.19 -2.65
CA LYS A 797 23.94 5.51 -1.94
C LYS A 797 23.01 4.73 -2.87
N HIS A 798 22.76 5.26 -4.06
CA HIS A 798 21.82 4.72 -5.06
C HIS A 798 22.52 4.15 -6.29
N HIS A 799 23.82 4.43 -6.46
CA HIS A 799 24.55 4.06 -7.65
C HIS A 799 24.60 2.54 -7.87
N LEU A 800 24.10 2.13 -9.02
CA LEU A 800 24.23 0.80 -9.60
C LEU A 800 24.95 0.93 -10.93
N VAL A 801 25.90 0.05 -11.18
CA VAL A 801 26.55 -0.09 -12.49
C VAL A 801 26.53 -1.54 -12.94
N GLY A 802 25.91 -1.77 -14.10
CA GLY A 802 25.95 -3.02 -14.82
C GLY A 802 27.09 -3.03 -15.83
N ALA A 803 27.75 -4.16 -15.98
CA ALA A 803 28.88 -4.34 -16.87
C ALA A 803 28.75 -5.64 -17.68
N TRP A 804 28.61 -5.54 -19.00
CA TRP A 804 28.65 -6.67 -19.93
C TRP A 804 30.07 -6.86 -20.45
N THR A 805 30.63 -8.04 -20.23
CA THR A 805 31.97 -8.42 -20.72
C THR A 805 31.83 -9.62 -21.66
N PRO A 806 31.94 -9.45 -22.98
CA PRO A 806 31.84 -10.56 -23.93
C PRO A 806 33.06 -11.47 -23.91
N ASN A 807 32.84 -12.73 -24.27
CA ASN A 807 33.91 -13.67 -24.55
C ASN A 807 34.22 -13.69 -26.06
N LEU A 808 35.03 -12.72 -26.48
CA LEU A 808 35.41 -12.55 -27.89
C LEU A 808 36.40 -13.64 -28.33
N ASP A 809 36.11 -14.30 -29.45
CA ASP A 809 36.97 -15.30 -30.09
C ASP A 809 38.15 -14.63 -30.83
N LEU A 810 39.04 -14.04 -30.04
CA LEU A 810 40.23 -13.30 -30.46
C LEU A 810 41.45 -13.84 -29.72
N GLN A 811 42.65 -13.76 -30.29
CA GLN A 811 43.90 -14.02 -29.59
C GLN A 811 44.27 -12.87 -28.63
N PRO A 812 45.13 -13.09 -27.62
CA PRO A 812 45.65 -12.00 -26.80
C PRO A 812 46.31 -10.90 -27.65
N GLY A 813 45.83 -9.67 -27.53
CA GLY A 813 46.32 -8.52 -28.32
C GLY A 813 45.68 -8.36 -29.70
N GLU A 814 44.91 -9.34 -30.20
CA GLU A 814 44.10 -9.21 -31.41
C GLU A 814 42.92 -8.26 -31.14
N ARG A 815 42.56 -7.46 -32.16
CA ARG A 815 41.40 -6.58 -32.16
C ARG A 815 40.65 -6.74 -33.48
N MET A 816 39.33 -6.60 -33.41
CA MET A 816 38.43 -6.73 -34.54
C MET A 816 37.25 -5.77 -34.37
N ARG A 817 36.61 -5.40 -35.48
CA ARG A 817 35.41 -4.57 -35.46
C ARG A 817 34.17 -5.41 -35.11
N PHE A 818 33.37 -4.91 -34.17
CA PHE A 818 32.10 -5.50 -33.77
C PHE A 818 31.01 -4.44 -33.81
N ASP A 819 29.84 -4.81 -34.32
CA ASP A 819 28.61 -4.11 -33.99
C ASP A 819 28.14 -4.57 -32.61
N VAL A 820 27.95 -3.60 -31.71
CA VAL A 820 27.42 -3.84 -30.36
C VAL A 820 25.94 -3.54 -30.39
N VAL A 821 25.13 -4.52 -30.00
CA VAL A 821 23.66 -4.45 -30.06
C VAL A 821 23.11 -4.69 -28.66
N VAL A 822 22.26 -3.79 -28.17
CA VAL A 822 21.62 -3.92 -26.87
C VAL A 822 20.18 -4.38 -27.03
N HIS A 823 19.71 -5.22 -26.11
CA HIS A 823 18.29 -5.52 -25.99
C HIS A 823 17.61 -4.50 -25.09
N LEU A 824 16.48 -3.97 -25.56
CA LEU A 824 15.60 -3.10 -24.80
C LEU A 824 14.32 -3.89 -24.47
N PRO A 825 13.99 -4.07 -23.18
CA PRO A 825 12.84 -4.86 -22.78
C PRO A 825 11.51 -4.16 -23.11
N SER A 826 10.44 -4.94 -23.19
CA SER A 826 9.07 -4.43 -23.37
C SER A 826 8.59 -3.48 -22.27
N HIS A 827 9.17 -3.53 -21.07
CA HIS A 827 8.85 -2.68 -19.92
C HIS A 827 9.97 -2.74 -18.86
N GLY A 828 9.93 -1.84 -17.88
CA GLY A 828 10.91 -1.74 -16.79
C GLY A 828 12.18 -0.95 -17.16
N GLY A 829 12.13 -0.23 -18.28
CA GLY A 829 13.20 0.63 -18.79
C GLY A 829 12.59 1.76 -19.62
N GLU A 830 12.54 2.96 -19.03
CA GLU A 830 11.87 4.12 -19.64
C GLU A 830 12.73 5.39 -19.60
N HIS A 831 14.02 5.25 -19.27
CA HIS A 831 14.94 6.37 -19.30
C HIS A 831 15.32 6.75 -20.74
N GLU A 832 14.98 7.98 -21.13
CA GLU A 832 15.20 8.52 -22.47
C GLU A 832 16.69 8.81 -22.79
N ASP A 833 17.53 8.98 -21.76
CA ASP A 833 18.93 9.40 -21.87
C ASP A 833 19.91 8.37 -21.28
N ALA A 834 19.65 7.07 -21.46
CA ALA A 834 20.52 6.02 -20.94
C ALA A 834 21.89 6.00 -21.65
N GLU A 835 22.95 6.37 -20.93
CA GLU A 835 24.32 6.44 -21.44
C GLU A 835 25.06 5.10 -21.28
N TYR A 836 25.34 4.45 -22.41
CA TYR A 836 26.18 3.26 -22.48
C TYR A 836 27.62 3.65 -22.75
N VAL A 837 28.55 3.21 -21.90
CA VAL A 837 29.99 3.44 -22.05
C VAL A 837 30.66 2.17 -22.55
N ILE A 838 31.19 2.21 -23.77
CA ILE A 838 31.85 1.09 -24.46
C ILE A 838 33.36 1.22 -24.30
N ARG A 839 33.98 0.24 -23.65
CA ARG A 839 35.43 0.12 -23.48
C ARG A 839 35.97 -0.94 -24.42
N GLY A 840 36.91 -0.56 -25.28
CA GLY A 840 37.52 -1.46 -26.29
C GLY A 840 38.53 -2.47 -25.75
N GLY A 841 38.73 -2.52 -24.43
CA GLY A 841 39.61 -3.46 -23.75
C GLY A 841 40.91 -2.83 -23.28
N ASN A 842 42.02 -3.55 -23.44
CA ASN A 842 43.30 -3.20 -22.80
C ASN A 842 44.03 -1.97 -23.38
N ASP A 843 43.54 -1.38 -24.46
CA ASP A 843 44.12 -0.17 -25.06
C ASP A 843 43.59 1.13 -24.45
N GLY A 844 42.58 1.04 -23.58
CA GLY A 844 41.97 2.19 -22.92
C GLY A 844 41.04 3.02 -23.81
N SER A 845 40.67 2.55 -25.00
CA SER A 845 39.67 3.23 -25.83
C SER A 845 38.30 3.21 -25.16
N GLU A 846 37.64 4.36 -25.09
CA GLU A 846 36.30 4.52 -24.51
C GLU A 846 35.41 5.31 -25.48
N TYR A 847 34.17 4.85 -25.63
CA TYR A 847 33.14 5.44 -26.49
C TYR A 847 31.82 5.52 -25.73
N THR A 848 30.90 6.37 -26.17
CA THR A 848 29.59 6.56 -25.53
C THR A 848 28.46 6.50 -26.55
N CYS A 849 27.37 5.82 -26.21
CA CYS A 849 26.11 5.85 -26.93
C CYS A 849 24.97 6.10 -25.94
N THR A 850 24.26 7.20 -26.12
CA THR A 850 23.05 7.52 -25.33
C THR A 850 21.83 7.11 -26.12
N LEU A 851 20.85 6.41 -25.52
CA LEU A 851 19.59 6.06 -26.19
C LEU A 851 18.39 6.06 -25.24
N ASP A 852 17.21 6.10 -25.85
CA ASP A 852 15.93 5.95 -25.16
C ASP A 852 15.61 4.46 -24.97
N GLN A 853 15.51 4.02 -23.72
CA GLN A 853 15.15 2.64 -23.39
C GLN A 853 13.66 2.34 -23.60
N GLY A 854 12.81 3.37 -23.68
CA GLY A 854 11.38 3.24 -23.89
C GLY A 854 11.04 2.51 -25.19
N THR A 855 10.21 1.47 -25.07
CA THR A 855 9.73 0.68 -26.22
C THR A 855 8.24 0.84 -26.49
N GLY A 856 7.50 1.49 -25.60
CA GLY A 856 6.06 1.78 -25.73
C GLY A 856 5.76 2.97 -26.65
N LEU A 857 4.53 3.01 -27.16
CA LEU A 857 3.95 4.17 -27.84
C LEU A 857 2.62 4.53 -27.17
N PRO A 858 2.11 5.77 -27.30
CA PRO A 858 0.81 6.13 -26.75
C PRO A 858 -0.30 5.16 -27.19
N GLY A 859 -0.88 4.42 -26.23
CA GLY A 859 -1.93 3.43 -26.47
C GLY A 859 -1.46 2.06 -26.98
N ILE A 860 -0.15 1.81 -27.05
CA ILE A 860 0.45 0.53 -27.45
C ILE A 860 1.48 0.12 -26.39
N ASN A 861 1.34 -1.08 -25.84
CA ASN A 861 2.31 -1.64 -24.90
C ASN A 861 3.71 -1.69 -25.53
N GLY A 862 4.75 -1.53 -24.72
CA GLY A 862 6.11 -1.74 -25.17
C GLY A 862 6.36 -3.18 -25.63
N HIS A 863 7.42 -3.36 -26.40
CA HIS A 863 7.80 -4.65 -26.97
C HIS A 863 9.32 -4.80 -26.92
N ASP A 864 9.76 -6.05 -26.79
CA ASP A 864 11.17 -6.41 -26.84
C ASP A 864 11.77 -6.01 -28.20
N LYS A 865 12.92 -5.32 -28.19
CA LYS A 865 13.62 -4.92 -29.43
C LYS A 865 15.13 -4.86 -29.25
N TRP A 866 15.86 -5.07 -30.34
CA TRP A 866 17.32 -4.90 -30.41
C TRP A 866 17.68 -3.56 -31.07
N VAL A 867 18.70 -2.87 -30.55
CA VAL A 867 19.17 -1.56 -31.05
C VAL A 867 20.68 -1.53 -31.12
N TYR A 868 21.25 -0.98 -32.19
CA TYR A 868 22.70 -0.80 -32.30
C TYR A 868 23.20 0.30 -31.35
N LEU A 869 24.20 -0.03 -30.53
CA LEU A 869 25.04 0.94 -29.82
C LEU A 869 26.16 1.48 -30.73
N GLY A 870 26.47 0.78 -31.82
CA GLY A 870 27.39 1.19 -32.88
C GLY A 870 28.52 0.18 -33.12
N ALA A 871 29.36 0.50 -34.12
CA ALA A 871 30.50 -0.30 -34.53
C ALA A 871 31.81 0.13 -33.84
N TYR A 872 32.47 -0.78 -33.13
CA TYR A 872 33.69 -0.51 -32.36
C TYR A 872 34.80 -1.52 -32.61
N ASN A 873 36.06 -1.09 -32.55
CA ASN A 873 37.20 -2.01 -32.59
C ASN A 873 37.47 -2.56 -31.19
N LEU A 874 37.14 -3.82 -30.94
CA LEU A 874 37.16 -4.46 -29.63
C LEU A 874 38.27 -5.51 -29.53
N GLY A 875 38.89 -5.62 -28.34
CA GLY A 875 39.81 -6.70 -27.98
C GLY A 875 39.34 -7.49 -26.76
N ARG A 876 40.10 -8.52 -26.36
CA ARG A 876 39.85 -9.23 -25.09
C ARG A 876 39.78 -8.24 -23.91
N GLY A 877 38.81 -8.42 -23.03
CA GLY A 877 38.59 -7.54 -21.88
C GLY A 877 37.73 -6.30 -22.17
N SER A 878 37.17 -6.18 -23.38
CA SER A 878 36.18 -5.15 -23.69
C SER A 878 34.98 -5.23 -22.75
N GLN A 879 34.36 -4.09 -22.47
CA GLN A 879 33.19 -4.01 -21.60
C GLN A 879 32.21 -2.96 -22.10
N VAL A 880 30.93 -3.15 -21.83
CA VAL A 880 29.94 -2.07 -21.91
C VAL A 880 29.40 -1.84 -20.52
N LEU A 881 29.32 -0.57 -20.10
CA LEU A 881 28.84 -0.16 -18.79
C LEU A 881 27.56 0.67 -18.93
N LEU A 882 26.62 0.45 -18.03
CA LEU A 882 25.42 1.27 -17.87
C LEU A 882 25.20 1.52 -16.37
N ASN A 883 24.94 2.77 -15.99
CA ASN A 883 24.64 3.14 -14.60
C ASN A 883 23.29 3.87 -14.50
N ASN A 884 22.73 3.95 -13.30
CA ASN A 884 21.42 4.58 -13.04
C ASN A 884 21.49 6.07 -12.63
N MET A 885 22.56 6.79 -12.97
CA MET A 885 22.65 8.23 -12.71
C MET A 885 22.12 9.01 -13.90
N GLY A 886 21.12 9.85 -13.64
CA GLY A 886 20.59 10.77 -14.63
C GLY A 886 21.15 12.18 -14.44
N ASN A 887 20.33 13.17 -14.78
CA ASN A 887 20.66 14.58 -14.61
C ASN A 887 20.12 15.12 -13.27
N SER A 888 20.27 16.43 -13.03
CA SER A 888 19.79 17.06 -11.78
C SER A 888 18.26 17.11 -11.62
N GLU A 889 17.50 16.80 -12.67
CA GLU A 889 16.03 16.73 -12.66
C GLU A 889 15.51 15.31 -12.38
N SER A 890 16.38 14.29 -12.40
CA SER A 890 16.04 12.93 -11.99
C SER A 890 15.62 12.89 -10.52
N ASP A 891 14.55 12.16 -10.21
CA ASP A 891 13.93 12.12 -8.89
C ASP A 891 13.56 10.70 -8.43
N GLY A 892 14.02 9.67 -9.13
CA GLY A 892 13.73 8.27 -8.82
C GLY A 892 12.35 7.79 -9.27
N THR A 893 11.68 8.47 -10.21
CA THR A 893 10.36 8.03 -10.73
C THR A 893 10.41 7.36 -12.11
N VAL A 894 11.60 7.20 -12.70
CA VAL A 894 11.79 6.64 -14.04
C VAL A 894 12.74 5.47 -13.91
N ASP A 895 12.43 4.36 -14.56
CA ASP A 895 13.22 3.14 -14.45
C ASP A 895 14.29 3.07 -15.54
N ILE A 896 15.38 2.40 -15.21
CA ILE A 896 16.46 2.05 -16.13
C ILE A 896 16.73 0.55 -16.02
N ALA A 897 16.82 -0.10 -17.18
CA ALA A 897 16.95 -1.55 -17.29
C ALA A 897 18.36 -2.00 -17.68
N TRP A 898 18.77 -3.13 -17.12
CA TRP A 898 19.88 -3.95 -17.59
C TRP A 898 19.35 -5.29 -18.08
N ASP A 899 19.50 -5.53 -19.38
CA ASP A 899 19.11 -6.76 -20.07
C ASP A 899 20.30 -7.37 -20.84
N ALA A 900 20.06 -8.09 -21.93
CA ALA A 900 21.08 -8.76 -22.73
C ALA A 900 21.80 -7.81 -23.72
N MET A 901 22.99 -8.23 -24.13
CA MET A 901 23.80 -7.52 -25.10
C MET A 901 24.50 -8.48 -26.05
N ALA A 902 24.53 -8.15 -27.33
CA ALA A 902 25.20 -8.92 -28.37
C ALA A 902 26.37 -8.16 -28.98
N PHE A 903 27.39 -8.91 -29.38
CA PHE A 903 28.61 -8.44 -30.01
C PHE A 903 28.77 -9.22 -31.31
N VAL A 904 28.40 -8.57 -32.42
CA VAL A 904 28.37 -9.16 -33.75
C VAL A 904 29.69 -8.84 -34.45
N PRO A 905 30.56 -9.82 -34.74
CA PRO A 905 31.78 -9.56 -35.51
C PRO A 905 31.37 -9.11 -36.91
N ILE A 906 31.96 -8.01 -37.39
CA ILE A 906 31.69 -7.50 -38.73
C ILE A 906 32.95 -7.49 -39.58
N TYR A 907 32.79 -7.55 -40.90
CA TYR A 907 33.89 -7.29 -41.83
C TYR A 907 34.44 -5.87 -41.65
N ASP A 908 35.57 -5.54 -42.29
CA ASP A 908 36.13 -4.19 -42.30
C ASP A 908 35.25 -3.23 -43.15
N ARG A 909 34.05 -2.95 -42.63
CA ARG A 909 32.99 -2.09 -43.16
C ARG A 909 32.59 -1.09 -42.08
N ASN A 910 31.80 -0.08 -42.45
CA ASN A 910 31.43 1.00 -41.54
C ASN A 910 30.54 0.53 -40.36
N GLY A 911 29.85 -0.61 -40.48
CA GLY A 911 28.89 -1.07 -39.47
C GLY A 911 27.77 -0.06 -39.25
N HIS A 912 27.13 -0.16 -38.09
CA HIS A 912 25.96 0.66 -37.75
C HIS A 912 26.30 1.80 -36.78
N ASN A 913 25.47 2.83 -36.76
CA ASN A 913 25.60 3.95 -35.82
C ASN A 913 24.80 3.68 -34.54
N CYS A 914 25.14 4.43 -33.49
CA CYS A 914 24.35 4.49 -32.27
C CYS A 914 22.90 4.88 -32.59
N LYS A 915 21.92 4.15 -32.03
CA LYS A 915 20.46 4.27 -32.22
C LYS A 915 19.91 3.69 -33.52
N ASP A 916 20.73 3.12 -34.39
CA ASP A 916 20.18 2.43 -35.57
C ASP A 916 19.33 1.23 -35.11
N PRO A 917 18.16 0.99 -35.73
CA PRO A 917 17.36 -0.19 -35.44
C PRO A 917 18.07 -1.45 -35.93
N TYR A 918 17.99 -2.55 -35.18
CA TYR A 918 18.56 -3.85 -35.54
C TYR A 918 17.75 -4.60 -36.60
#